data_AF-A0A3L7VQX7-F1
#
_entry.id   AF-A0A3L7VQX7-F1
#
_cell.length_a   1.000
_cell.length_b   1.000
_cell.length_c   1.000
_cell.angle_alpha   90.00
_cell.angle_beta   90.00
_cell.angle_gamma   90.00
#
_symmetry.space_group_name_H-M   'P 1'
#
loop_
_entity.id
_entity.type
_entity.pdbx_description
1 polymer ?
#
loop_
_entity_poly.entity_id
_entity_poly.type
_entity_poly.pdbx_seq_one_letter_code
_entity_poly.pdbx_strand_id
1 'polypeptide(L)'
;VGNANIINGNSDVGIGVDVSGNGKAVVDITNTSITGTIDGPDPRWNGDGLGLRRSDSSLLLATVTNSIFTGNAGDGMDVLAQGNDRFDPNQPMSLTANMVTVLNSVFDNNTENGARYSIHGDATLISDVTGSSFNNNGQNGVLVTTSEFSSFGDPTDDLPPGRRSIFDGNTFNENGVDGVQLVATEESRVLVEITSNRVPAGSPAHAGANTNGDTSISDNARDGVRIDTTGGRSDILITSGTGQTTIDGNGTLAGGNGIRWNASGTSDGVVRASRTIITNSIAGATEVGDPNANGDVDVADGDGIQANFSGPSAATLIVGGVGEGNMIQSNEDDGIALTATGSDATGNPRPVISITGNTIGGTRDGIAAGNGGDGVSLNMFGGTATGIPPAAIDTDASDGTLSFNDGVTESGAIPQLTITDNLISQNGQRGVNLLLTGAGGIRNRENGASVFDPIRITLDNNTVVSNGTEGIFYRADANMNQSRFRYLANFPFPNPPFNPADDRPQFPFFYDPLLPEFTNLNLGSVNGNTAYLSPYLNLRTVQNSFLTVTNNTIQNNGTNLVTGEGLFINVGTGAYVAADVQNNAFGGNLEEDFRTASFLSAGETFTSVDDAGNLTFDAIYLDDTAQFDLRFQTNAGNQILPSSRGDDVTPLGATYTTLDPLKAIFLGNLGASNREADLFQVDNGPMLNDPNNSFITFGVTQNIQSAFSNGGYNLRAAADPLFPNIGFPPFLP
;
A
#
# COMPACT_ATOMS: atom_id res chain seq x y z
N VAL A 1 -43.66 -29.05 1.16
CA VAL A 1 -44.65 -27.99 0.87
C VAL A 1 -45.58 -27.86 2.08
N GLY A 2 -45.14 -27.16 3.12
CA GLY A 2 -45.91 -26.93 4.35
C GLY A 2 -46.00 -25.43 4.58
N ASN A 3 -47.23 -24.93 4.75
CA ASN A 3 -47.67 -23.54 4.94
C ASN A 3 -46.58 -22.48 5.13
N ALA A 4 -46.40 -21.62 4.12
CA ALA A 4 -45.64 -20.39 4.28
C ALA A 4 -46.46 -19.37 5.08
N ASN A 5 -45.89 -18.79 6.13
CA ASN A 5 -46.49 -17.62 6.79
C ASN A 5 -46.26 -16.40 5.90
N ILE A 6 -47.30 -15.62 5.61
CA ILE A 6 -47.17 -14.40 4.79
C ILE A 6 -47.54 -13.19 5.65
N ILE A 7 -46.61 -12.24 5.76
CA ILE A 7 -46.78 -10.95 6.41
C ILE A 7 -46.57 -9.87 5.33
N ASN A 8 -47.51 -8.95 5.17
CA ASN A 8 -47.48 -7.96 4.09
C ASN A 8 -48.08 -6.62 4.52
N GLY A 9 -47.45 -5.51 4.11
CA GLY A 9 -48.03 -4.17 4.18
C GLY A 9 -47.99 -3.53 5.57
N ASN A 10 -47.03 -3.93 6.41
CA ASN A 10 -46.90 -3.38 7.76
C ASN A 10 -46.28 -1.98 7.73
N SER A 11 -46.67 -1.15 8.71
CA SER A 11 -46.30 0.27 8.74
C SER A 11 -44.91 0.56 9.26
N ASP A 12 -44.26 -0.34 10.00
CA ASP A 12 -42.97 -0.06 10.67
C ASP A 12 -42.00 -1.25 10.62
N VAL A 13 -42.49 -2.48 10.84
CA VAL A 13 -41.69 -3.71 10.77
C VAL A 13 -42.55 -4.90 10.37
N GLY A 14 -41.97 -5.89 9.69
CA GLY A 14 -42.59 -7.19 9.49
C GLY A 14 -42.72 -7.96 10.81
N ILE A 15 -41.57 -8.30 11.41
CA ILE A 15 -41.45 -8.89 12.75
C ILE A 15 -40.41 -8.10 13.53
N GLY A 16 -40.78 -7.55 14.68
CA GLY A 16 -39.86 -6.85 15.59
C GLY A 16 -39.69 -7.61 16.92
N VAL A 17 -38.45 -7.86 17.32
CA VAL A 17 -38.08 -8.44 18.62
C VAL A 17 -37.14 -7.49 19.33
N ASP A 18 -37.49 -7.10 20.55
CA ASP A 18 -36.70 -6.21 21.40
C ASP A 18 -36.52 -6.89 22.77
N VAL A 19 -35.26 -7.12 23.18
CA VAL A 19 -34.90 -7.73 24.47
C VAL A 19 -33.93 -6.83 25.24
N SER A 20 -34.22 -6.59 26.51
CA SER A 20 -33.47 -5.65 27.36
C SER A 20 -33.37 -6.13 28.81
N GLY A 21 -32.63 -5.38 29.64
CA GLY A 21 -32.32 -5.75 31.02
C GLY A 21 -31.56 -7.08 31.09
N ASN A 22 -32.04 -8.02 31.91
CA ASN A 22 -31.49 -9.38 32.00
C ASN A 22 -32.44 -10.37 31.29
N GLY A 23 -33.03 -9.94 30.17
CA GLY A 23 -33.96 -10.74 29.39
C GLY A 23 -33.24 -11.75 28.49
N LYS A 24 -33.94 -12.83 28.12
CA LYS A 24 -33.49 -13.79 27.09
C LYS A 24 -34.56 -13.92 26.01
N ALA A 25 -34.19 -13.71 24.76
CA ALA A 25 -35.00 -14.00 23.59
C ALA A 25 -34.44 -15.22 22.85
N VAL A 26 -35.30 -16.18 22.55
CA VAL A 26 -35.02 -17.28 21.61
C VAL A 26 -36.05 -17.19 20.50
N VAL A 27 -35.59 -16.94 19.28
CA VAL A 27 -36.44 -16.59 18.14
C VAL A 27 -36.19 -17.60 17.02
N ASP A 28 -37.22 -18.35 16.62
CA ASP A 28 -37.15 -19.27 15.48
C ASP A 28 -38.16 -18.85 14.42
N ILE A 29 -37.66 -18.43 13.26
CA ILE A 29 -38.45 -18.04 12.09
C ILE A 29 -38.20 -19.05 10.99
N THR A 30 -39.25 -19.72 10.51
CA THR A 30 -39.12 -20.78 9.50
C THR A 30 -40.26 -20.72 8.50
N ASN A 31 -39.94 -20.78 7.20
CA ASN A 31 -40.92 -20.75 6.11
C ASN A 31 -41.81 -19.48 6.17
N THR A 32 -41.21 -18.31 6.41
CA THR A 32 -41.95 -17.04 6.49
C THR A 32 -41.60 -16.15 5.31
N SER A 33 -42.58 -15.45 4.75
CA SER A 33 -42.42 -14.43 3.73
C SER A 33 -42.93 -13.09 4.29
N ILE A 34 -42.07 -12.08 4.25
CA ILE A 34 -42.34 -10.71 4.67
C ILE A 34 -42.07 -9.80 3.47
N THR A 35 -43.03 -8.92 3.17
CA THR A 35 -42.91 -8.01 2.04
C THR A 35 -43.67 -6.70 2.24
N GLY A 36 -43.21 -5.64 1.57
CA GLY A 36 -43.98 -4.40 1.44
C GLY A 36 -44.17 -3.65 2.75
N THR A 37 -43.24 -3.77 3.71
CA THR A 37 -43.18 -2.85 4.83
C THR A 37 -42.92 -1.43 4.32
N ILE A 38 -43.47 -0.43 5.00
CA ILE A 38 -43.27 0.98 4.69
C ILE A 38 -42.59 1.68 5.87
N ASP A 39 -41.99 2.85 5.63
CA ASP A 39 -41.48 3.70 6.70
C ASP A 39 -42.63 4.20 7.56
N GLY A 40 -42.54 3.92 8.85
CA GLY A 40 -43.56 4.30 9.82
C GLY A 40 -43.10 5.36 10.79
N PRO A 41 -43.99 5.75 11.72
CA PRO A 41 -43.69 6.77 12.71
C PRO A 41 -42.66 6.31 13.76
N ASP A 42 -42.38 5.01 13.91
CA ASP A 42 -41.35 4.52 14.84
C ASP A 42 -39.99 4.43 14.12
N PRO A 43 -39.09 5.40 14.34
CA PRO A 43 -37.78 5.42 13.67
C PRO A 43 -36.89 4.26 14.11
N ARG A 44 -37.29 3.51 15.14
CA ARG A 44 -36.57 2.30 15.52
C ARG A 44 -36.63 1.29 14.40
N TRP A 45 -37.76 1.07 13.75
CA TRP A 45 -37.88 -0.07 12.85
C TRP A 45 -37.83 0.27 11.37
N ASN A 46 -37.97 1.55 11.01
CA ASN A 46 -37.69 2.11 9.68
C ASN A 46 -38.11 1.25 8.47
N GLY A 47 -39.26 0.56 8.56
CA GLY A 47 -39.74 -0.28 7.47
C GLY A 47 -38.96 -1.59 7.28
N ASP A 48 -38.27 -2.12 8.28
CA ASP A 48 -37.49 -3.36 8.19
C ASP A 48 -38.38 -4.61 8.05
N GLY A 49 -37.91 -5.61 7.30
CA GLY A 49 -38.56 -6.93 7.22
C GLY A 49 -38.53 -7.65 8.57
N LEU A 50 -37.34 -7.88 9.10
CA LEU A 50 -37.09 -8.47 10.41
C LEU A 50 -36.20 -7.55 11.25
N GLY A 51 -36.71 -7.07 12.36
CA GLY A 51 -35.93 -6.31 13.32
C GLY A 51 -35.63 -7.12 14.58
N LEU A 52 -34.34 -7.27 14.92
CA LEU A 52 -33.85 -7.95 16.11
C LEU A 52 -32.99 -6.99 16.94
N ARG A 53 -33.44 -6.63 18.13
CA ARG A 53 -32.76 -5.64 18.97
C ARG A 53 -32.49 -6.20 20.35
N ARG A 54 -31.28 -5.96 20.84
CA ARG A 54 -30.90 -6.24 22.22
C ARG A 54 -30.20 -5.06 22.89
N SER A 55 -30.40 -4.91 24.20
CA SER A 55 -29.68 -3.94 25.04
C SER A 55 -29.36 -4.50 26.44
N ASP A 56 -28.54 -3.78 27.21
CA ASP A 56 -28.15 -4.12 28.58
C ASP A 56 -27.46 -5.50 28.69
N SER A 57 -27.74 -6.25 29.76
CA SER A 57 -27.23 -7.60 30.02
C SER A 57 -28.10 -8.69 29.40
N SER A 58 -28.77 -8.43 28.28
CA SER A 58 -29.72 -9.38 27.69
C SER A 58 -29.05 -10.37 26.73
N LEU A 59 -29.74 -11.47 26.43
CA LEU A 59 -29.27 -12.48 25.47
C LEU A 59 -30.28 -12.67 24.33
N LEU A 60 -29.80 -12.54 23.10
CA LEU A 60 -30.54 -12.84 21.87
C LEU A 60 -29.94 -14.07 21.17
N LEU A 61 -30.78 -15.08 20.93
CA LEU A 61 -30.50 -16.24 20.09
C LEU A 61 -31.59 -16.34 19.02
N ALA A 62 -31.24 -16.11 17.75
CA ALA A 62 -32.20 -16.14 16.65
C ALA A 62 -31.78 -17.11 15.55
N THR A 63 -32.74 -17.88 15.02
CA THR A 63 -32.58 -18.74 13.85
C THR A 63 -33.62 -18.35 12.80
N VAL A 64 -33.16 -18.01 11.60
CA VAL A 64 -34.00 -17.71 10.43
C VAL A 64 -33.73 -18.78 9.38
N THR A 65 -34.76 -19.48 8.92
CA THR A 65 -34.59 -20.59 7.98
C THR A 65 -35.64 -20.56 6.88
N ASN A 66 -35.22 -20.73 5.64
CA ASN A 66 -36.11 -20.88 4.49
C ASN A 66 -37.15 -19.74 4.40
N SER A 67 -36.72 -18.50 4.69
CA SER A 67 -37.61 -17.34 4.80
C SER A 67 -37.24 -16.26 3.77
N ILE A 68 -38.20 -15.42 3.40
CA ILE A 68 -38.09 -14.42 2.33
C ILE A 68 -38.45 -13.05 2.90
N PHE A 69 -37.56 -12.07 2.78
CA PHE A 69 -37.73 -10.68 3.19
C PHE A 69 -37.44 -9.80 1.98
N THR A 70 -38.48 -9.28 1.33
CA THR A 70 -38.33 -8.63 0.02
C THR A 70 -39.27 -7.45 -0.20
N GLY A 71 -38.80 -6.41 -0.89
CA GLY A 71 -39.62 -5.23 -1.19
C GLY A 71 -39.97 -4.42 0.06
N ASN A 72 -39.11 -4.46 1.08
CA ASN A 72 -39.29 -3.71 2.32
C ASN A 72 -38.68 -2.30 2.16
N ALA A 73 -39.30 -1.30 2.80
CA ALA A 73 -38.82 0.08 2.76
C ALA A 73 -37.43 0.24 3.42
N GLY A 74 -37.19 -0.44 4.53
CA GLY A 74 -35.90 -0.50 5.22
C GLY A 74 -35.03 -1.69 4.80
N ASP A 75 -34.36 -2.30 5.76
CA ASP A 75 -33.53 -3.49 5.56
C ASP A 75 -34.38 -4.76 5.45
N GLY A 76 -33.87 -5.79 4.77
CA GLY A 76 -34.48 -7.13 4.83
C GLY A 76 -34.43 -7.69 6.26
N MET A 77 -33.30 -7.50 6.94
CA MET A 77 -33.10 -7.78 8.37
C MET A 77 -32.19 -6.74 9.02
N ASP A 78 -32.63 -6.15 10.14
CA ASP A 78 -31.84 -5.27 11.00
C ASP A 78 -31.54 -5.95 12.34
N VAL A 79 -30.26 -6.06 12.70
CA VAL A 79 -29.81 -6.59 13.97
C VAL A 79 -29.03 -5.52 14.74
N LEU A 80 -29.60 -5.06 15.86
CA LEU A 80 -28.94 -4.11 16.77
C LEU A 80 -28.52 -4.82 18.06
N ALA A 81 -27.23 -4.78 18.35
CA ALA A 81 -26.64 -5.35 19.56
C ALA A 81 -25.89 -4.30 20.37
N GLN A 82 -26.39 -3.99 21.56
CA GLN A 82 -25.74 -3.05 22.49
C GLN A 82 -25.66 -3.62 23.91
N GLY A 83 -24.64 -3.21 24.68
CA GLY A 83 -24.63 -3.36 26.13
C GLY A 83 -23.44 -4.17 26.60
N ASN A 84 -23.53 -5.50 26.53
CA ASN A 84 -22.63 -6.41 27.22
C ASN A 84 -21.94 -7.45 26.33
N ASP A 85 -20.77 -7.91 26.79
CA ASP A 85 -20.06 -9.04 26.22
C ASP A 85 -20.61 -10.38 26.76
N ARG A 86 -20.14 -11.50 26.20
CA ARG A 86 -20.55 -12.82 26.68
C ARG A 86 -20.12 -13.11 28.12
N PHE A 87 -19.15 -12.40 28.68
CA PHE A 87 -18.61 -12.63 30.02
C PHE A 87 -19.35 -11.88 31.12
N ASP A 88 -20.31 -11.01 30.79
CA ASP A 88 -21.12 -10.30 31.77
C ASP A 88 -21.80 -11.28 32.74
N PRO A 89 -21.51 -11.19 34.06
CA PRO A 89 -22.11 -12.07 35.06
C PRO A 89 -23.62 -11.87 35.23
N ASN A 90 -24.16 -10.74 34.77
CA ASN A 90 -25.58 -10.43 34.83
C ASN A 90 -26.36 -10.95 33.62
N GLN A 91 -25.66 -11.44 32.59
CA GLN A 91 -26.30 -12.05 31.43
C GLN A 91 -27.02 -13.36 31.82
N PRO A 92 -28.25 -13.62 31.34
CA PRO A 92 -29.03 -14.82 31.64
C PRO A 92 -28.32 -16.15 31.37
N MET A 93 -27.31 -16.13 30.49
CA MET A 93 -26.36 -17.22 30.30
C MET A 93 -24.97 -16.63 30.06
N SER A 94 -24.23 -16.35 31.14
CA SER A 94 -22.81 -15.99 31.04
C SER A 94 -22.05 -17.05 30.22
N LEU A 95 -21.03 -16.60 29.48
CA LEU A 95 -20.23 -17.30 28.48
C LEU A 95 -20.91 -17.60 27.13
N THR A 96 -22.16 -17.18 26.93
CA THR A 96 -22.87 -17.36 25.66
C THR A 96 -22.87 -16.05 24.87
N ALA A 97 -22.29 -16.03 23.68
CA ALA A 97 -22.40 -14.86 22.80
C ALA A 97 -23.82 -14.73 22.22
N ASN A 98 -24.22 -13.52 21.86
CA ASN A 98 -25.45 -13.31 21.09
C ASN A 98 -25.27 -13.91 19.71
N MET A 99 -26.33 -14.52 19.18
CA MET A 99 -26.21 -15.32 17.96
C MET A 99 -27.41 -15.13 17.03
N VAL A 100 -27.12 -14.92 15.75
CA VAL A 100 -28.11 -14.91 14.67
C VAL A 100 -27.67 -15.90 13.59
N THR A 101 -28.40 -17.00 13.44
CA THR A 101 -28.16 -18.00 12.40
C THR A 101 -29.18 -17.83 11.28
N VAL A 102 -28.72 -17.74 10.04
CA VAL A 102 -29.56 -17.58 8.85
C VAL A 102 -29.24 -18.70 7.86
N LEU A 103 -30.26 -19.45 7.47
CA LEU A 103 -30.11 -20.61 6.60
C LEU A 103 -31.08 -20.49 5.43
N ASN A 104 -30.55 -20.57 4.21
CA ASN A 104 -31.33 -20.74 2.98
C ASN A 104 -32.44 -19.69 2.82
N SER A 105 -32.15 -18.43 3.13
CA SER A 105 -33.15 -17.35 3.17
C SER A 105 -32.86 -16.29 2.09
N VAL A 106 -33.84 -15.46 1.78
CA VAL A 106 -33.80 -14.46 0.70
C VAL A 106 -34.03 -13.09 1.32
N PHE A 107 -33.10 -12.16 1.07
CA PHE A 107 -33.14 -10.77 1.54
C PHE A 107 -32.92 -9.83 0.35
N ASP A 108 -33.81 -9.93 -0.65
CA ASP A 108 -33.63 -9.31 -1.95
C ASP A 108 -34.60 -8.13 -2.15
N ASN A 109 -34.25 -7.17 -3.00
CA ASN A 109 -35.11 -6.05 -3.41
C ASN A 109 -35.59 -5.15 -2.24
N ASN A 110 -34.80 -4.99 -1.19
CA ASN A 110 -35.10 -4.04 -0.12
C ASN A 110 -34.53 -2.66 -0.48
N THR A 111 -35.16 -1.56 -0.06
CA THR A 111 -34.69 -0.21 -0.43
C THR A 111 -33.40 0.18 0.28
N GLU A 112 -33.11 -0.41 1.45
CA GLU A 112 -31.81 -0.28 2.13
C GLU A 112 -30.94 -1.51 1.89
N ASN A 113 -30.54 -2.25 2.92
CA ASN A 113 -29.65 -3.40 2.81
C ASN A 113 -30.44 -4.72 2.80
N GLY A 114 -29.82 -5.79 2.30
CA GLY A 114 -30.36 -7.13 2.50
C GLY A 114 -30.34 -7.50 3.99
N ALA A 115 -29.21 -7.32 4.66
CA ALA A 115 -29.14 -7.31 6.12
C ALA A 115 -28.17 -6.26 6.67
N ARG A 116 -28.52 -5.70 7.83
CA ARG A 116 -27.69 -4.78 8.60
C ARG A 116 -27.43 -5.34 9.99
N TYR A 117 -26.18 -5.26 10.42
CA TYR A 117 -25.73 -5.58 11.77
C TYR A 117 -25.05 -4.36 12.36
N SER A 118 -25.63 -3.80 13.42
CA SER A 118 -25.08 -2.67 14.18
C SER A 118 -24.74 -3.12 15.59
N ILE A 119 -23.45 -3.11 15.93
CA ILE A 119 -22.94 -3.60 17.21
C ILE A 119 -22.18 -2.47 17.92
N HIS A 120 -22.55 -2.18 19.17
CA HIS A 120 -22.03 -1.05 19.95
C HIS A 120 -21.79 -1.43 21.42
N GLY A 121 -21.03 -0.62 22.14
CA GLY A 121 -20.65 -0.83 23.54
C GLY A 121 -19.66 -1.97 23.66
N ASP A 122 -19.85 -2.83 24.66
CA ASP A 122 -19.03 -4.02 24.87
C ASP A 122 -19.66 -5.27 24.20
N ALA A 123 -20.59 -5.05 23.27
CA ALA A 123 -21.41 -6.11 22.70
C ALA A 123 -20.63 -7.13 21.88
N THR A 124 -20.83 -8.43 22.13
CA THR A 124 -20.41 -9.51 21.23
C THR A 124 -21.63 -10.09 20.50
N LEU A 125 -21.56 -10.18 19.18
CA LEU A 125 -22.57 -10.81 18.32
C LEU A 125 -21.89 -11.70 17.29
N ILE A 126 -22.37 -12.93 17.12
CA ILE A 126 -21.91 -13.83 16.07
C ILE A 126 -23.06 -14.11 15.11
N SER A 127 -22.81 -14.04 13.81
CA SER A 127 -23.81 -14.41 12.81
C SER A 127 -23.26 -15.39 11.79
N ASP A 128 -23.97 -16.49 11.61
CA ASP A 128 -23.66 -17.50 10.61
C ASP A 128 -24.77 -17.50 9.57
N VAL A 129 -24.42 -17.16 8.33
CA VAL A 129 -25.34 -17.02 7.20
C VAL A 129 -24.92 -18.00 6.12
N THR A 130 -25.80 -18.93 5.77
CA THR A 130 -25.50 -19.97 4.80
C THR A 130 -26.56 -20.09 3.71
N GLY A 131 -26.13 -20.25 2.46
CA GLY A 131 -27.02 -20.58 1.33
C GLY A 131 -28.09 -19.52 1.03
N SER A 132 -27.84 -18.27 1.39
CA SER A 132 -28.81 -17.17 1.35
C SER A 132 -28.51 -16.18 0.23
N SER A 133 -29.50 -15.38 -0.16
CA SER A 133 -29.36 -14.34 -1.19
C SER A 133 -29.62 -12.95 -0.64
N PHE A 134 -28.86 -11.99 -1.15
CA PHE A 134 -28.89 -10.57 -0.80
C PHE A 134 -28.74 -9.77 -2.10
N ASN A 135 -29.77 -9.79 -2.94
CA ASN A 135 -29.70 -9.23 -4.30
C ASN A 135 -30.57 -8.00 -4.49
N ASN A 136 -30.15 -7.12 -5.40
CA ASN A 136 -30.95 -5.96 -5.84
C ASN A 136 -31.41 -5.06 -4.68
N ASN A 137 -30.63 -4.98 -3.60
CA ASN A 137 -30.92 -4.06 -2.50
C ASN A 137 -30.43 -2.65 -2.86
N GLY A 138 -31.13 -1.62 -2.39
CA GLY A 138 -30.82 -0.24 -2.74
C GLY A 138 -29.49 0.27 -2.17
N GLN A 139 -28.97 -0.37 -1.12
CA GLN A 139 -27.66 -0.14 -0.55
C GLN A 139 -26.78 -1.39 -0.68
N ASN A 140 -26.43 -2.06 0.42
CA ASN A 140 -25.53 -3.21 0.41
C ASN A 140 -26.29 -4.54 0.44
N GLY A 141 -25.65 -5.62 0.01
CA GLY A 141 -26.14 -6.96 0.31
C GLY A 141 -26.15 -7.19 1.83
N VAL A 142 -24.98 -7.02 2.46
CA VAL A 142 -24.83 -7.02 3.93
C VAL A 142 -23.98 -5.85 4.39
N LEU A 143 -24.43 -5.17 5.43
CA LEU A 143 -23.67 -4.14 6.16
C LEU A 143 -23.41 -4.59 7.60
N VAL A 144 -22.16 -4.60 8.02
CA VAL A 144 -21.75 -4.81 9.42
C VAL A 144 -21.03 -3.55 9.90
N THR A 145 -21.47 -2.99 11.03
CA THR A 145 -20.81 -1.86 11.69
C THR A 145 -20.56 -2.18 13.14
N THR A 146 -19.30 -2.06 13.57
CA THR A 146 -18.87 -2.17 14.97
C THR A 146 -18.24 -0.86 15.42
N SER A 147 -18.51 -0.44 16.66
CA SER A 147 -17.88 0.72 17.30
C SER A 147 -17.62 0.47 18.79
N GLU A 148 -16.93 1.39 19.46
CA GLU A 148 -16.58 1.30 20.88
C GLU A 148 -15.71 0.06 21.17
N PHE A 149 -16.09 -0.84 22.08
CA PHE A 149 -15.36 -2.08 22.38
C PHE A 149 -16.06 -3.34 21.85
N SER A 150 -16.97 -3.15 20.90
CA SER A 150 -17.85 -4.22 20.44
C SER A 150 -17.15 -5.17 19.47
N SER A 151 -17.77 -6.31 19.22
CA SER A 151 -17.27 -7.32 18.30
C SER A 151 -18.37 -8.00 17.50
N PHE A 152 -18.18 -8.08 16.19
CA PHE A 152 -18.87 -9.00 15.31
C PHE A 152 -17.97 -10.23 15.06
N GLY A 153 -18.40 -11.39 15.54
CA GLY A 153 -17.53 -12.51 15.89
C GLY A 153 -17.04 -12.42 17.34
N ASP A 154 -16.35 -13.43 17.82
CA ASP A 154 -15.88 -13.54 19.20
C ASP A 154 -14.34 -13.66 19.27
N PRO A 155 -13.63 -12.60 19.66
CA PRO A 155 -12.17 -12.56 19.67
C PRO A 155 -11.56 -13.35 20.83
N THR A 156 -12.39 -13.90 21.72
CA THR A 156 -11.97 -14.63 22.93
C THR A 156 -12.25 -16.13 22.85
N ASP A 157 -12.93 -16.57 21.79
CA ASP A 157 -13.36 -17.97 21.61
C ASP A 157 -12.34 -18.75 20.78
N ASP A 158 -11.62 -19.64 21.45
CA ASP A 158 -10.41 -20.31 20.94
C ASP A 158 -9.28 -19.33 20.52
N LEU A 159 -8.06 -19.86 20.42
CA LEU A 159 -6.81 -19.06 20.26
C LEU A 159 -6.86 -18.07 19.07
N PRO A 160 -5.97 -17.05 19.05
CA PRO A 160 -5.98 -16.00 18.04
C PRO A 160 -6.18 -16.57 16.63
N PRO A 161 -7.18 -16.06 15.87
CA PRO A 161 -7.84 -14.76 16.10
C PRO A 161 -9.16 -14.79 16.88
N GLY A 162 -9.63 -15.95 17.34
CA GLY A 162 -10.97 -16.13 17.89
C GLY A 162 -11.95 -16.73 16.85
N ARG A 163 -13.25 -16.73 17.17
CA ARG A 163 -14.33 -17.24 16.31
C ARG A 163 -14.86 -16.15 15.39
N ARG A 164 -14.74 -16.35 14.07
CA ARG A 164 -15.36 -15.49 13.05
C ARG A 164 -16.86 -15.77 12.90
N SER A 165 -17.61 -14.75 12.52
CA SER A 165 -18.94 -14.90 11.88
C SER A 165 -18.75 -15.48 10.47
N ILE A 166 -19.65 -16.34 10.00
CA ILE A 166 -19.47 -17.08 8.74
C ILE A 166 -20.52 -16.66 7.71
N PHE A 167 -20.09 -16.28 6.51
CA PHE A 167 -20.91 -16.12 5.31
C PHE A 167 -20.52 -17.20 4.30
N ASP A 168 -21.32 -18.27 4.19
CA ASP A 168 -20.99 -19.47 3.40
C ASP A 168 -22.03 -19.76 2.31
N GLY A 169 -21.57 -19.90 1.06
CA GLY A 169 -22.43 -20.27 -0.06
C GLY A 169 -23.52 -19.24 -0.38
N ASN A 170 -23.25 -17.95 -0.17
CA ASN A 170 -24.21 -16.86 -0.31
C ASN A 170 -24.11 -16.17 -1.68
N THR A 171 -25.15 -15.45 -2.08
CA THR A 171 -25.15 -14.63 -3.31
C THR A 171 -25.45 -13.18 -2.98
N PHE A 172 -24.58 -12.28 -3.44
CA PHE A 172 -24.67 -10.83 -3.26
C PHE A 172 -24.56 -10.19 -4.64
N ASN A 173 -25.71 -9.91 -5.27
CA ASN A 173 -25.76 -9.50 -6.66
C ASN A 173 -26.49 -8.18 -6.87
N GLU A 174 -25.97 -7.31 -7.74
CA GLU A 174 -26.67 -6.09 -8.21
C GLU A 174 -27.11 -5.15 -7.07
N ASN A 175 -26.37 -5.10 -5.95
CA ASN A 175 -26.69 -4.16 -4.88
C ASN A 175 -26.25 -2.73 -5.25
N GLY A 176 -26.99 -1.74 -4.77
CA GLY A 176 -26.78 -0.32 -5.09
C GLY A 176 -25.50 0.30 -4.54
N VAL A 177 -24.78 -0.39 -3.65
CA VAL A 177 -23.46 -0.02 -3.14
C VAL A 177 -22.51 -1.22 -3.18
N ASP A 178 -22.29 -1.93 -2.07
CA ASP A 178 -21.36 -3.06 -2.01
C ASP A 178 -22.09 -4.40 -1.85
N GLY A 179 -21.44 -5.50 -2.23
CA GLY A 179 -21.95 -6.84 -1.90
C GLY A 179 -21.93 -7.06 -0.39
N VAL A 180 -20.76 -6.88 0.23
CA VAL A 180 -20.56 -6.96 1.68
C VAL A 180 -19.73 -5.77 2.15
N GLN A 181 -20.26 -4.98 3.08
CA GLN A 181 -19.54 -3.88 3.72
C GLN A 181 -19.30 -4.19 5.20
N LEU A 182 -18.03 -4.12 5.62
CA LEU A 182 -17.57 -4.40 6.97
C LEU A 182 -16.86 -3.16 7.53
N VAL A 183 -17.38 -2.61 8.62
CA VAL A 183 -16.87 -1.38 9.23
C VAL A 183 -16.53 -1.63 10.69
N ALA A 184 -15.27 -1.38 11.06
CA ALA A 184 -14.80 -1.40 12.45
C ALA A 184 -14.14 -0.07 12.81
N THR A 185 -14.75 0.66 13.74
CA THR A 185 -14.24 1.94 14.25
C THR A 185 -13.83 1.86 15.72
N GLU A 186 -13.04 2.84 16.18
CA GLU A 186 -12.65 2.96 17.60
C GLU A 186 -11.89 1.72 18.09
N GLU A 187 -12.17 1.13 19.25
CA GLU A 187 -11.46 -0.09 19.72
C GLU A 187 -12.25 -1.38 19.43
N SER A 188 -13.15 -1.32 18.44
CA SER A 188 -14.07 -2.42 18.10
C SER A 188 -13.45 -3.42 17.13
N ARG A 189 -14.15 -4.54 16.88
CA ARG A 189 -13.61 -5.66 16.08
C ARG A 189 -14.63 -6.24 15.11
N VAL A 190 -14.18 -6.53 13.89
CA VAL A 190 -14.94 -7.31 12.91
C VAL A 190 -14.17 -8.57 12.51
N LEU A 191 -14.76 -9.74 12.76
CA LEU A 191 -14.19 -11.05 12.48
C LEU A 191 -15.15 -11.81 11.56
N VAL A 192 -14.82 -11.94 10.27
CA VAL A 192 -15.71 -12.56 9.28
C VAL A 192 -14.96 -13.51 8.37
N GLU A 193 -15.54 -14.68 8.14
CA GLU A 193 -15.15 -15.61 7.10
C GLU A 193 -16.19 -15.61 5.99
N ILE A 194 -15.81 -15.21 4.78
CA ILE A 194 -16.58 -15.37 3.56
C ILE A 194 -16.03 -16.59 2.84
N THR A 195 -16.83 -17.65 2.73
CA THR A 195 -16.37 -18.95 2.26
C THR A 195 -17.35 -19.62 1.32
N SER A 196 -16.92 -20.73 0.73
CA SER A 196 -17.73 -21.57 -0.15
C SER A 196 -17.53 -23.03 0.18
N ASN A 197 -18.51 -23.65 0.83
CA ASN A 197 -18.55 -25.07 1.06
C ASN A 197 -19.69 -25.72 0.30
N ARG A 198 -19.34 -26.66 -0.58
CA ARG A 198 -20.34 -27.41 -1.33
C ARG A 198 -21.27 -28.16 -0.40
N VAL A 199 -22.56 -27.99 -0.68
CA VAL A 199 -23.59 -28.73 0.02
C VAL A 199 -23.59 -30.19 -0.48
N PRO A 200 -23.56 -31.21 0.41
CA PRO A 200 -23.59 -32.60 -0.01
C PRO A 200 -24.83 -32.95 -0.86
N ALA A 201 -24.63 -33.82 -1.86
CA ALA A 201 -25.73 -34.31 -2.70
C ALA A 201 -26.81 -35.01 -1.86
N GLY A 202 -28.02 -34.44 -1.82
CA GLY A 202 -29.16 -34.96 -1.05
C GLY A 202 -29.70 -34.04 0.05
N SER A 203 -29.09 -32.87 0.27
CA SER A 203 -29.64 -31.84 1.15
C SER A 203 -30.99 -31.29 0.64
N PRO A 204 -31.89 -30.83 1.54
CA PRO A 204 -33.16 -30.21 1.14
C PRO A 204 -32.94 -29.06 0.14
N ALA A 205 -33.84 -28.90 -0.84
CA ALA A 205 -33.77 -27.80 -1.79
C ALA A 205 -33.78 -26.45 -1.05
N HIS A 206 -32.79 -25.62 -1.32
CA HIS A 206 -32.60 -24.28 -0.76
C HIS A 206 -33.69 -23.33 -1.28
N ALA A 207 -34.19 -22.40 -0.44
CA ALA A 207 -35.00 -21.27 -0.95
C ALA A 207 -34.14 -20.12 -1.50
N GLY A 208 -32.85 -20.07 -1.15
CA GLY A 208 -31.88 -19.18 -1.80
C GLY A 208 -31.53 -19.65 -3.21
N ALA A 209 -31.10 -18.72 -4.08
CA ALA A 209 -30.74 -19.00 -5.47
C ALA A 209 -29.52 -19.94 -5.61
N ASN A 210 -28.70 -20.07 -4.55
CA ASN A 210 -27.51 -20.89 -4.55
C ASN A 210 -27.76 -22.30 -4.01
N THR A 211 -27.70 -23.29 -4.89
CA THR A 211 -27.90 -24.71 -4.54
C THR A 211 -26.61 -25.53 -4.51
N ASN A 212 -25.48 -24.91 -4.90
CA ASN A 212 -24.19 -25.59 -4.99
C ASN A 212 -23.31 -25.36 -3.76
N GLY A 213 -23.58 -24.32 -2.96
CA GLY A 213 -22.73 -23.91 -1.83
C GLY A 213 -21.52 -23.07 -2.26
N ASP A 214 -21.58 -22.48 -3.44
CA ASP A 214 -20.59 -21.52 -3.94
C ASP A 214 -20.95 -20.11 -3.42
N THR A 215 -20.00 -19.23 -3.17
CA THR A 215 -20.28 -17.83 -2.84
C THR A 215 -20.02 -16.99 -4.08
N SER A 216 -20.99 -16.15 -4.43
CA SER A 216 -20.92 -15.24 -5.59
C SER A 216 -21.19 -13.81 -5.15
N ILE A 217 -20.28 -12.91 -5.44
CA ILE A 217 -20.38 -11.48 -5.14
C ILE A 217 -20.19 -10.72 -6.45
N SER A 218 -21.27 -10.23 -7.04
CA SER A 218 -21.20 -9.74 -8.42
C SER A 218 -22.06 -8.54 -8.73
N ASP A 219 -21.64 -7.80 -9.75
CA ASP A 219 -22.39 -6.71 -10.37
C ASP A 219 -22.86 -5.61 -9.39
N ASN A 220 -22.21 -5.49 -8.22
CA ASN A 220 -22.54 -4.46 -7.25
C ASN A 220 -22.07 -3.09 -7.77
N ALA A 221 -22.78 -2.03 -7.38
CA ALA A 221 -22.55 -0.69 -7.90
C ALA A 221 -21.14 -0.14 -7.64
N ARG A 222 -20.51 -0.58 -6.54
CA ARG A 222 -19.16 -0.21 -6.11
C ARG A 222 -18.29 -1.45 -5.85
N ASP A 223 -18.08 -1.85 -4.60
CA ASP A 223 -17.11 -2.91 -4.27
C ASP A 223 -17.81 -4.26 -4.09
N GLY A 224 -17.14 -5.37 -4.40
CA GLY A 224 -17.63 -6.70 -4.03
C GLY A 224 -17.62 -6.86 -2.50
N VAL A 225 -16.43 -6.73 -1.91
CA VAL A 225 -16.24 -6.69 -0.46
C VAL A 225 -15.50 -5.43 -0.07
N ARG A 226 -16.12 -4.60 0.76
CA ARG A 226 -15.51 -3.40 1.33
C ARG A 226 -15.24 -3.56 2.82
N ILE A 227 -14.02 -3.23 3.24
CA ILE A 227 -13.57 -3.30 4.62
C ILE A 227 -13.02 -1.94 5.00
N ASP A 228 -13.62 -1.30 6.01
CA ASP A 228 -13.15 -0.03 6.56
C ASP A 228 -12.76 -0.25 8.03
N THR A 229 -11.46 -0.14 8.34
CA THR A 229 -10.91 -0.31 9.70
C THR A 229 -10.27 1.01 10.16
N THR A 230 -10.98 1.79 10.97
CA THR A 230 -10.56 3.13 11.41
C THR A 230 -10.38 3.17 12.91
N GLY A 231 -9.14 2.99 13.38
CA GLY A 231 -8.82 2.76 14.78
C GLY A 231 -9.14 1.34 15.29
N GLY A 232 -10.16 0.69 14.69
CA GLY A 232 -10.64 -0.64 15.08
C GLY A 232 -9.75 -1.79 14.64
N ARG A 233 -10.29 -3.01 14.77
CA ARG A 233 -9.61 -4.23 14.34
C ARG A 233 -10.42 -5.06 13.37
N SER A 234 -9.73 -5.70 12.43
CA SER A 234 -10.34 -6.60 11.47
C SER A 234 -9.61 -7.94 11.41
N ASP A 235 -10.36 -9.02 11.31
CA ASP A 235 -9.85 -10.33 10.89
C ASP A 235 -10.81 -10.92 9.86
N ILE A 236 -10.47 -10.72 8.59
CA ILE A 236 -11.30 -11.10 7.46
C ILE A 236 -10.61 -12.21 6.68
N LEU A 237 -11.32 -13.31 6.46
CA LEU A 237 -10.91 -14.39 5.58
C LEU A 237 -11.90 -14.52 4.43
N ILE A 238 -11.43 -14.37 3.19
CA ILE A 238 -12.19 -14.63 1.97
C ILE A 238 -11.54 -15.83 1.30
N THR A 239 -12.25 -16.96 1.20
CA THR A 239 -11.65 -18.19 0.67
C THR A 239 -12.63 -19.11 -0.02
N SER A 240 -12.14 -20.06 -0.81
CA SER A 240 -12.93 -21.18 -1.32
C SER A 240 -12.67 -22.43 -0.49
N GLY A 241 -13.70 -22.99 0.15
CA GLY A 241 -13.61 -24.26 0.88
C GLY A 241 -13.63 -25.45 -0.07
N THR A 242 -14.76 -26.17 -0.09
CA THR A 242 -15.01 -27.27 -1.05
C THR A 242 -15.79 -26.81 -2.30
N GLY A 243 -16.34 -25.59 -2.26
CA GLY A 243 -16.94 -24.88 -3.38
C GLY A 243 -16.00 -23.83 -3.96
N GLN A 244 -16.58 -22.85 -4.66
CA GLN A 244 -15.85 -21.76 -5.30
C GLN A 244 -16.43 -20.40 -4.87
N THR A 245 -15.55 -19.55 -4.33
CA THR A 245 -15.83 -18.14 -4.05
C THR A 245 -15.42 -17.31 -5.26
N THR A 246 -16.38 -16.58 -5.83
CA THR A 246 -16.19 -15.73 -7.01
C THR A 246 -16.63 -14.31 -6.70
N ILE A 247 -15.78 -13.34 -7.06
CA ILE A 247 -16.06 -11.91 -6.99
C ILE A 247 -15.91 -11.37 -8.42
N ASP A 248 -17.00 -10.87 -9.01
CA ASP A 248 -17.02 -10.59 -10.45
C ASP A 248 -17.85 -9.37 -10.85
N GLY A 249 -17.36 -8.51 -11.74
CA GLY A 249 -18.19 -7.47 -12.36
C GLY A 249 -18.57 -6.29 -11.47
N ASN A 250 -17.90 -6.09 -10.33
CA ASN A 250 -18.25 -5.01 -9.39
C ASN A 250 -17.78 -3.63 -9.92
N GLY A 251 -18.51 -2.57 -9.57
CA GLY A 251 -18.25 -1.19 -10.01
C GLY A 251 -19.25 -0.66 -11.03
N THR A 252 -20.43 -1.29 -11.16
CA THR A 252 -21.37 -1.07 -12.28
C THR A 252 -21.95 0.34 -12.40
N LEU A 253 -21.88 1.18 -11.35
CA LEU A 253 -22.41 2.55 -11.36
C LEU A 253 -21.36 3.63 -11.09
N ALA A 254 -20.44 3.39 -10.15
CA ALA A 254 -19.53 4.42 -9.64
C ALA A 254 -18.05 4.14 -9.92
N GLY A 255 -17.73 2.98 -10.49
CA GLY A 255 -16.42 2.36 -10.35
C GLY A 255 -16.33 1.61 -9.02
N GLY A 256 -15.52 0.55 -8.98
CA GLY A 256 -15.22 -0.15 -7.74
C GLY A 256 -14.39 -1.41 -7.94
N ASN A 257 -14.10 -2.08 -6.84
CA ASN A 257 -13.08 -3.12 -6.79
C ASN A 257 -13.70 -4.48 -6.42
N GLY A 258 -12.97 -5.55 -6.67
CA GLY A 258 -13.36 -6.87 -6.18
C GLY A 258 -13.35 -6.88 -4.65
N ILE A 259 -12.19 -6.53 -4.08
CA ILE A 259 -12.01 -6.33 -2.64
C ILE A 259 -11.36 -4.97 -2.40
N ARG A 260 -11.97 -4.15 -1.54
CA ARG A 260 -11.38 -2.89 -1.06
C ARG A 260 -11.16 -2.92 0.44
N TRP A 261 -9.95 -2.62 0.90
CA TRP A 261 -9.64 -2.47 2.31
C TRP A 261 -8.99 -1.13 2.62
N ASN A 262 -9.62 -0.33 3.49
CA ASN A 262 -9.06 0.91 4.00
C ASN A 262 -8.73 0.75 5.49
N ALA A 263 -7.44 0.73 5.84
CA ALA A 263 -6.95 0.73 7.22
C ALA A 263 -6.38 2.10 7.57
N SER A 264 -6.92 2.73 8.62
CA SER A 264 -6.50 4.06 9.06
C SER A 264 -6.46 4.22 10.58
N GLY A 265 -5.79 5.28 11.06
CA GLY A 265 -5.64 5.55 12.49
C GLY A 265 -4.79 4.48 13.20
N THR A 266 -5.11 4.17 14.45
CA THR A 266 -4.44 3.12 15.25
C THR A 266 -4.94 1.71 14.94
N SER A 267 -5.48 1.49 13.74
CA SER A 267 -6.06 0.21 13.36
C SER A 267 -5.04 -0.93 13.34
N ASP A 268 -5.51 -2.12 13.66
CA ASP A 268 -4.75 -3.37 13.68
C ASP A 268 -5.62 -4.45 13.06
N GLY A 269 -5.19 -5.08 11.97
CA GLY A 269 -6.06 -6.04 11.30
C GLY A 269 -5.36 -6.91 10.29
N VAL A 270 -6.00 -8.04 9.99
CA VAL A 270 -5.58 -9.02 9.01
C VAL A 270 -6.71 -9.20 8.00
N VAL A 271 -6.41 -8.98 6.72
CA VAL A 271 -7.30 -9.35 5.62
C VAL A 271 -6.60 -10.40 4.77
N ARG A 272 -7.26 -11.54 4.56
CA ARG A 272 -6.75 -12.64 3.75
C ARG A 272 -7.72 -12.99 2.63
N ALA A 273 -7.23 -13.02 1.39
CA ALA A 273 -7.94 -13.58 0.24
C ALA A 273 -7.16 -14.77 -0.30
N SER A 274 -7.78 -15.95 -0.43
CA SER A 274 -7.09 -17.19 -0.86
C SER A 274 -8.01 -18.12 -1.63
N ARG A 275 -7.52 -18.78 -2.69
CA ARG A 275 -8.31 -19.68 -3.55
C ARG A 275 -9.58 -19.01 -4.12
N THR A 276 -9.56 -17.70 -4.32
CA THR A 276 -10.70 -16.91 -4.81
C THR A 276 -10.50 -16.56 -6.28
N ILE A 277 -11.60 -16.50 -7.05
CA ILE A 277 -11.61 -15.89 -8.39
C ILE A 277 -12.09 -14.45 -8.25
N ILE A 278 -11.29 -13.50 -8.72
CA ILE A 278 -11.59 -12.07 -8.70
C ILE A 278 -11.41 -11.53 -10.11
N THR A 279 -12.51 -11.13 -10.75
CA THR A 279 -12.47 -10.71 -12.15
C THR A 279 -13.37 -9.53 -12.48
N ASN A 280 -13.07 -8.87 -13.59
CA ASN A 280 -13.95 -7.90 -14.23
C ASN A 280 -14.40 -6.74 -13.31
N SER A 281 -13.56 -6.29 -12.36
CA SER A 281 -13.80 -5.03 -11.67
C SER A 281 -13.80 -3.86 -12.67
N ILE A 282 -14.69 -2.89 -12.46
CA ILE A 282 -14.98 -1.80 -13.40
C ILE A 282 -14.47 -0.48 -12.83
N ALA A 283 -13.72 0.27 -13.64
CA ALA A 283 -13.16 1.58 -13.30
C ALA A 283 -14.22 2.69 -13.36
N GLY A 284 -14.01 3.76 -12.58
CA GLY A 284 -14.97 4.86 -12.45
C GLY A 284 -14.85 5.89 -13.57
N ALA A 285 -15.97 6.47 -14.02
CA ALA A 285 -15.97 7.47 -15.09
C ALA A 285 -15.29 8.83 -14.73
N THR A 286 -14.88 9.04 -13.47
CA THR A 286 -14.33 10.33 -12.98
C THR A 286 -13.01 10.14 -12.22
N GLU A 287 -11.98 9.65 -12.90
CA GLU A 287 -10.61 9.58 -12.36
C GLU A 287 -9.78 10.83 -12.71
N VAL A 288 -10.42 12.01 -12.66
CA VAL A 288 -9.78 13.26 -13.05
C VAL A 288 -9.00 13.86 -11.88
N GLY A 289 -7.69 13.66 -11.92
CA GLY A 289 -6.67 14.59 -11.42
C GLY A 289 -6.43 14.59 -9.92
N ASP A 290 -5.72 13.58 -9.41
CA ASP A 290 -4.84 13.83 -8.27
C ASP A 290 -3.71 14.77 -8.75
N PRO A 291 -3.49 15.95 -8.15
CA PRO A 291 -2.33 16.79 -8.46
C PRO A 291 -0.97 16.10 -8.23
N ASN A 292 -0.94 14.93 -7.59
CA ASN A 292 0.23 14.06 -7.45
C ASN A 292 0.25 12.86 -8.41
N ALA A 293 -0.77 12.68 -9.25
CA ALA A 293 -0.74 11.71 -10.32
C ALA A 293 0.29 12.15 -11.37
N ASN A 294 1.52 11.64 -11.28
CA ASN A 294 2.19 11.28 -12.53
C ASN A 294 1.38 10.10 -13.13
N GLY A 295 1.51 9.84 -14.44
CA GLY A 295 0.76 8.75 -15.08
C GLY A 295 1.11 7.33 -14.60
N ASP A 296 1.91 7.19 -13.53
CA ASP A 296 2.32 5.92 -12.93
C ASP A 296 1.72 5.71 -11.52
N VAL A 297 1.13 6.74 -10.89
CA VAL A 297 0.48 6.64 -9.58
C VAL A 297 -0.96 6.20 -9.76
N ASP A 298 -1.21 4.93 -9.43
CA ASP A 298 -2.54 4.34 -9.44
C ASP A 298 -3.21 4.36 -8.04
N VAL A 299 -4.32 5.09 -7.95
CA VAL A 299 -5.28 5.10 -6.83
C VAL A 299 -6.72 5.02 -7.38
N ALA A 300 -6.88 4.56 -8.62
CA ALA A 300 -8.13 4.45 -9.34
C ALA A 300 -9.03 3.34 -8.75
N ASP A 301 -10.28 3.29 -9.20
CA ASP A 301 -11.12 2.13 -8.95
C ASP A 301 -11.00 1.16 -10.15
N GLY A 302 -11.49 -0.07 -10.02
CA GLY A 302 -11.40 -1.07 -11.10
C GLY A 302 -10.33 -2.12 -10.85
N ASP A 303 -9.78 -2.18 -9.64
CA ASP A 303 -8.79 -3.17 -9.23
C ASP A 303 -9.44 -4.52 -8.87
N GLY A 304 -8.67 -5.59 -9.01
CA GLY A 304 -9.02 -6.86 -8.38
C GLY A 304 -9.06 -6.72 -6.85
N ILE A 305 -7.94 -6.28 -6.27
CA ILE A 305 -7.80 -6.01 -4.83
C ILE A 305 -7.15 -4.64 -4.64
N GLN A 306 -7.83 -3.75 -3.92
CA GLN A 306 -7.29 -2.47 -3.50
C GLN A 306 -7.10 -2.41 -1.98
N ALA A 307 -5.92 -2.03 -1.50
CA ALA A 307 -5.66 -1.84 -0.08
C ALA A 307 -4.94 -0.53 0.23
N ASN A 308 -5.55 0.27 1.10
CA ASN A 308 -5.10 1.61 1.46
C ASN A 308 -4.75 1.67 2.95
N PHE A 309 -3.52 2.07 3.26
CA PHE A 309 -2.98 2.14 4.61
C PHE A 309 -2.61 3.58 4.96
N SER A 310 -3.11 4.06 6.09
CA SER A 310 -2.81 5.40 6.59
C SER A 310 -2.76 5.45 8.11
N GLY A 311 -2.20 6.54 8.66
CA GLY A 311 -1.97 6.70 10.09
C GLY A 311 -1.07 5.62 10.68
N PRO A 312 -0.93 5.47 12.01
CA PRO A 312 -0.06 4.47 12.63
C PRO A 312 -0.67 3.05 12.60
N SER A 313 -1.23 2.63 11.46
CA SER A 313 -1.89 1.33 11.31
C SER A 313 -0.88 0.18 11.25
N ALA A 314 -1.22 -0.92 11.92
CA ALA A 314 -0.48 -2.18 11.95
C ALA A 314 -1.23 -3.25 11.13
N ALA A 315 -1.50 -2.93 9.87
CA ALA A 315 -2.30 -3.76 8.99
C ALA A 315 -1.49 -4.88 8.31
N THR A 316 -2.07 -6.07 8.17
CA THR A 316 -1.50 -7.20 7.44
C THR A 316 -2.42 -7.64 6.30
N LEU A 317 -1.94 -7.58 5.05
CA LEU A 317 -2.65 -8.10 3.88
C LEU A 317 -1.99 -9.41 3.41
N ILE A 318 -2.81 -10.44 3.19
CA ILE A 318 -2.36 -11.74 2.68
C ILE A 318 -3.20 -12.09 1.44
N VAL A 319 -2.55 -12.12 0.28
CA VAL A 319 -3.17 -12.52 -0.99
C VAL A 319 -2.56 -13.83 -1.46
N GLY A 320 -3.30 -14.91 -1.29
CA GLY A 320 -2.92 -16.27 -1.65
C GLY A 320 -2.11 -16.98 -0.56
N GLY A 321 -1.33 -17.96 -0.98
CA GLY A 321 -0.56 -18.87 -0.13
C GLY A 321 -0.06 -20.05 -0.94
N VAL A 322 0.86 -20.86 -0.38
CA VAL A 322 1.39 -22.04 -1.07
C VAL A 322 0.27 -23.05 -1.33
N GLY A 323 -0.10 -23.24 -2.59
CA GLY A 323 -1.24 -24.08 -2.98
C GLY A 323 -2.62 -23.44 -2.74
N GLU A 324 -2.64 -22.17 -2.34
CA GLU A 324 -3.85 -21.40 -2.01
C GLU A 324 -4.01 -20.14 -2.88
N GLY A 325 -3.38 -20.13 -4.05
CA GLY A 325 -3.37 -19.01 -4.99
C GLY A 325 -4.75 -18.56 -5.45
N ASN A 326 -4.89 -17.26 -5.67
CA ASN A 326 -6.06 -16.65 -6.31
C ASN A 326 -5.88 -16.59 -7.83
N MET A 327 -6.99 -16.40 -8.53
CA MET A 327 -7.03 -15.99 -9.93
C MET A 327 -7.57 -14.56 -9.99
N ILE A 328 -6.72 -13.60 -10.38
CA ILE A 328 -7.04 -12.17 -10.39
C ILE A 328 -6.82 -11.64 -11.81
N GLN A 329 -7.90 -11.45 -12.56
CA GLN A 329 -7.84 -11.33 -14.02
C GLN A 329 -8.89 -10.40 -14.59
N SER A 330 -8.62 -9.81 -15.76
CA SER A 330 -9.60 -9.02 -16.53
C SER A 330 -10.22 -7.85 -15.77
N ASN A 331 -9.54 -7.35 -14.73
CA ASN A 331 -9.95 -6.12 -14.06
C ASN A 331 -9.59 -4.92 -14.95
N GLU A 332 -10.38 -3.86 -14.92
CA GLU A 332 -10.19 -2.70 -15.80
C GLU A 332 -8.90 -1.92 -15.48
N ASP A 333 -8.44 -1.94 -14.22
CA ASP A 333 -7.15 -1.39 -13.82
C ASP A 333 -6.19 -2.47 -13.28
N ASP A 334 -5.70 -2.38 -12.05
CA ASP A 334 -4.68 -3.30 -11.54
C ASP A 334 -5.24 -4.66 -11.12
N GLY A 335 -4.35 -5.65 -11.10
CA GLY A 335 -4.64 -6.88 -10.37
C GLY A 335 -4.73 -6.63 -8.86
N ILE A 336 -3.67 -6.03 -8.30
CA ILE A 336 -3.58 -5.67 -6.88
C ILE A 336 -2.95 -4.28 -6.76
N ALA A 337 -3.71 -3.31 -6.25
CA ALA A 337 -3.23 -1.96 -5.98
C ALA A 337 -3.05 -1.73 -4.47
N LEU A 338 -1.89 -1.20 -4.09
CA LEU A 338 -1.54 -0.94 -2.70
C LEU A 338 -1.14 0.53 -2.53
N THR A 339 -1.73 1.20 -1.56
CA THR A 339 -1.32 2.56 -1.18
C THR A 339 -0.97 2.64 0.30
N ALA A 340 0.18 3.24 0.62
CA ALA A 340 0.61 3.48 1.99
C ALA A 340 1.02 4.95 2.19
N THR A 341 0.24 5.69 2.97
CA THR A 341 0.41 7.14 3.17
C THR A 341 0.74 7.46 4.62
N GLY A 342 1.94 7.98 4.86
CA GLY A 342 2.41 8.43 6.17
C GLY A 342 2.65 9.93 6.24
N SER A 343 2.45 10.51 7.43
CA SER A 343 2.83 11.89 7.73
C SER A 343 3.02 12.09 9.23
N ASP A 344 3.68 13.17 9.66
CA ASP A 344 3.77 13.48 11.11
C ASP A 344 2.41 13.85 11.72
N ALA A 345 1.48 14.38 10.92
CA ALA A 345 0.16 14.79 11.40
C ALA A 345 -0.76 13.59 11.67
N THR A 346 -0.67 12.57 10.81
CA THR A 346 -1.55 11.39 10.86
C THR A 346 -0.88 10.16 11.44
N GLY A 347 0.46 10.11 11.49
CA GLY A 347 1.26 8.94 11.81
C GLY A 347 1.71 8.17 10.58
N ASN A 348 2.64 7.21 10.78
CA ASN A 348 3.24 6.42 9.70
C ASN A 348 2.75 4.97 9.72
N PRO A 349 2.09 4.50 8.65
CA PRO A 349 1.62 3.13 8.59
C PRO A 349 2.79 2.18 8.34
N ARG A 350 2.67 0.96 8.87
CA ARG A 350 3.69 -0.08 8.74
C ARG A 350 3.06 -1.39 8.26
N PRO A 351 2.44 -1.39 7.06
CA PRO A 351 1.71 -2.56 6.60
C PRO A 351 2.66 -3.70 6.25
N VAL A 352 2.23 -4.93 6.53
CA VAL A 352 2.90 -6.16 6.09
C VAL A 352 2.04 -6.81 5.02
N ILE A 353 2.56 -6.89 3.80
CA ILE A 353 1.86 -7.43 2.64
C ILE A 353 2.57 -8.68 2.12
N SER A 354 1.83 -9.76 1.94
CA SER A 354 2.30 -10.99 1.31
C SER A 354 1.39 -11.37 0.14
N ILE A 355 1.97 -11.53 -1.05
CA ILE A 355 1.29 -11.93 -2.28
C ILE A 355 1.97 -13.22 -2.75
N THR A 356 1.31 -14.37 -2.56
CA THR A 356 1.93 -15.68 -2.78
C THR A 356 1.10 -16.62 -3.64
N GLY A 357 1.72 -17.23 -4.65
CA GLY A 357 1.15 -18.35 -5.38
C GLY A 357 -0.02 -18.01 -6.32
N ASN A 358 -0.22 -16.74 -6.66
CA ASN A 358 -1.38 -16.28 -7.44
C ASN A 358 -1.14 -16.36 -8.95
N THR A 359 -2.23 -16.38 -9.71
CA THR A 359 -2.25 -16.02 -11.14
C THR A 359 -2.86 -14.63 -11.25
N ILE A 360 -2.03 -13.66 -11.62
CA ILE A 360 -2.37 -12.23 -11.76
C ILE A 360 -2.25 -11.86 -13.23
N GLY A 361 -3.39 -11.60 -13.86
CA GLY A 361 -3.53 -11.62 -15.30
C GLY A 361 -3.39 -13.03 -15.88
N GLY A 362 -2.88 -13.17 -17.11
CA GLY A 362 -2.67 -14.46 -17.78
C GLY A 362 -3.75 -14.79 -18.81
N THR A 363 -4.09 -16.07 -18.96
CA THR A 363 -5.12 -16.53 -19.91
C THR A 363 -6.30 -17.17 -19.19
N ARG A 364 -7.52 -16.89 -19.66
CA ARG A 364 -8.75 -17.58 -19.28
C ARG A 364 -9.36 -18.21 -20.53
N ASP A 365 -9.62 -19.52 -20.48
CA ASP A 365 -10.14 -20.30 -21.61
C ASP A 365 -9.35 -20.16 -22.93
N GLY A 366 -8.02 -19.95 -22.82
CA GLY A 366 -7.13 -19.76 -23.96
C GLY A 366 -7.17 -18.36 -24.58
N ILE A 367 -7.89 -17.42 -23.96
CA ILE A 367 -7.96 -16.00 -24.35
C ILE A 367 -7.15 -15.19 -23.33
N ALA A 368 -6.47 -14.14 -23.79
CA ALA A 368 -5.80 -13.20 -22.91
C ALA A 368 -6.79 -12.59 -21.90
N ALA A 369 -6.42 -12.63 -20.63
CA ALA A 369 -7.24 -12.24 -19.48
C ALA A 369 -6.41 -11.40 -18.49
N GLY A 370 -5.46 -10.63 -18.99
CA GLY A 370 -4.72 -9.66 -18.21
C GLY A 370 -5.60 -8.58 -17.60
N ASN A 371 -5.09 -7.91 -16.57
CA ASN A 371 -5.71 -6.69 -16.04
C ASN A 371 -5.33 -5.50 -16.95
N GLY A 372 -6.12 -4.43 -16.95
CA GLY A 372 -5.90 -3.27 -17.81
C GLY A 372 -4.69 -2.42 -17.42
N GLY A 373 -4.42 -2.33 -16.12
CA GLY A 373 -3.27 -1.67 -15.51
C GLY A 373 -2.07 -2.60 -15.32
N ASP A 374 -1.40 -2.44 -14.19
CA ASP A 374 -0.31 -3.27 -13.69
C ASP A 374 -0.82 -4.60 -13.10
N GLY A 375 0.07 -5.59 -13.00
CA GLY A 375 -0.23 -6.80 -12.23
C GLY A 375 -0.35 -6.50 -10.73
N VAL A 376 0.69 -5.88 -10.18
CA VAL A 376 0.75 -5.43 -8.79
C VAL A 376 1.36 -4.04 -8.74
N SER A 377 0.68 -3.08 -8.12
CA SER A 377 1.24 -1.76 -7.81
C SER A 377 1.40 -1.51 -6.32
N LEU A 378 2.42 -0.74 -5.96
CA LEU A 378 2.60 -0.16 -4.63
C LEU A 378 2.96 1.31 -4.77
N ASN A 379 2.09 2.16 -4.24
CA ASN A 379 2.31 3.59 -4.10
C ASN A 379 2.54 3.93 -2.63
N MET A 380 3.75 4.37 -2.31
CA MET A 380 4.08 4.87 -0.99
C MET A 380 4.19 6.39 -1.04
N PHE A 381 3.53 7.06 -0.10
CA PHE A 381 3.59 8.50 0.08
C PHE A 381 4.11 8.86 1.47
N GLY A 382 5.17 9.66 1.50
CA GLY A 382 5.66 10.38 2.67
C GLY A 382 5.69 11.88 2.42
N GLY A 383 5.73 12.67 3.48
CA GLY A 383 5.74 14.12 3.37
C GLY A 383 6.42 14.83 4.54
N THR A 384 6.75 16.10 4.31
CA THR A 384 7.12 17.06 5.37
C THR A 384 5.90 17.35 6.22
N ALA A 385 6.04 17.33 7.56
CA ALA A 385 5.19 18.20 8.38
C ALA A 385 5.40 19.65 7.95
N THR A 386 4.40 20.49 8.17
CA THR A 386 4.51 21.96 8.20
C THR A 386 5.69 22.40 9.06
N GLY A 387 6.86 22.49 8.44
CA GLY A 387 7.96 23.35 8.81
C GLY A 387 7.88 24.56 7.90
N ILE A 388 8.11 25.72 8.47
CA ILE A 388 8.19 27.01 7.79
C ILE A 388 8.95 26.78 6.45
N PRO A 389 8.46 27.29 5.29
CA PRO A 389 9.20 27.20 4.02
C PRO A 389 10.65 27.52 4.32
N PRO A 390 11.66 26.76 3.82
CA PRO A 390 13.07 26.91 4.22
C PRO A 390 13.34 28.37 4.44
N ALA A 391 13.39 28.77 5.73
CA ALA A 391 13.08 30.14 6.10
C ALA A 391 13.96 31.03 5.25
N ALA A 392 13.36 32.05 4.60
CA ALA A 392 14.11 33.23 4.23
C ALA A 392 14.97 33.51 5.46
N ILE A 393 16.29 33.32 5.33
CA ILE A 393 17.23 33.57 6.41
C ILE A 393 16.83 34.96 6.91
N ASP A 394 16.47 35.08 8.19
CA ASP A 394 16.22 36.40 8.76
C ASP A 394 17.60 37.06 8.84
N THR A 395 17.97 37.75 7.76
CA THR A 395 19.24 38.42 7.56
C THR A 395 19.25 39.79 8.24
N ASP A 396 18.15 40.18 8.89
CA ASP A 396 18.03 41.48 9.52
C ASP A 396 18.80 41.47 10.86
N ALA A 397 20.10 41.80 10.78
CA ALA A 397 21.04 41.91 11.89
C ALA A 397 20.58 42.82 13.06
N SER A 398 19.41 43.45 12.95
CA SER A 398 18.78 44.29 13.97
C SER A 398 17.97 43.53 15.03
N ASP A 399 17.69 42.24 14.83
CA ASP A 399 16.89 41.41 15.78
C ASP A 399 17.72 40.72 16.89
N GLY A 400 19.05 40.74 16.75
CA GLY A 400 19.98 40.27 17.78
C GLY A 400 20.09 38.74 17.95
N THR A 401 19.38 37.92 17.16
CA THR A 401 19.55 36.46 17.19
C THR A 401 19.28 35.87 15.82
N LEU A 402 20.33 35.45 15.09
CA LEU A 402 20.17 34.53 13.95
C LEU A 402 19.58 33.23 14.47
N SER A 403 18.25 33.14 14.49
CA SER A 403 17.50 31.98 14.95
C SER A 403 17.24 31.08 13.75
N PHE A 404 17.94 29.94 13.71
CA PHE A 404 17.60 28.87 12.79
C PHE A 404 16.24 28.32 13.21
N ASN A 405 15.19 28.59 12.43
CA ASN A 405 13.89 27.97 12.69
C ASN A 405 14.03 26.45 12.60
N ASP A 406 13.52 25.78 13.63
CA ASP A 406 13.69 24.36 13.95
C ASP A 406 13.60 23.45 12.71
N GLY A 407 14.52 22.48 12.62
CA GLY A 407 14.58 21.54 11.50
C GLY A 407 13.26 20.84 11.23
N VAL A 408 12.96 20.57 9.96
CA VAL A 408 11.73 19.85 9.59
C VAL A 408 11.89 18.39 9.98
N THR A 409 10.81 17.78 10.48
CA THR A 409 10.71 16.33 10.62
C THR A 409 10.06 15.81 9.35
N GLU A 410 10.70 14.81 8.72
CA GLU A 410 10.09 14.07 7.62
C GLU A 410 9.50 12.76 8.12
N SER A 411 8.36 12.40 7.54
CA SER A 411 7.60 11.23 7.92
C SER A 411 7.01 10.55 6.71
N GLY A 412 7.04 9.23 6.68
CA GLY A 412 6.25 8.47 5.72
C GLY A 412 6.12 7.01 6.10
N ALA A 413 5.34 6.30 5.29
CA ALA A 413 5.03 4.90 5.50
C ALA A 413 6.29 4.02 5.42
N ILE A 414 6.23 2.84 6.04
CA ILE A 414 7.29 1.82 5.99
C ILE A 414 6.65 0.48 5.62
N PRO A 415 6.19 0.30 4.36
CA PRO A 415 5.63 -0.97 3.93
C PRO A 415 6.68 -2.09 3.91
N GLN A 416 6.25 -3.30 4.25
CA GLN A 416 6.96 -4.53 3.99
C GLN A 416 6.16 -5.36 2.97
N LEU A 417 6.69 -5.53 1.76
CA LEU A 417 6.03 -6.26 0.67
C LEU A 417 6.85 -7.50 0.28
N THR A 418 6.19 -8.65 0.23
CA THR A 418 6.75 -9.90 -0.30
C THR A 418 5.86 -10.44 -1.41
N ILE A 419 6.43 -10.65 -2.59
CA ILE A 419 5.78 -11.23 -3.77
C ILE A 419 6.52 -12.52 -4.11
N THR A 420 5.87 -13.67 -3.95
CA THR A 420 6.54 -14.97 -4.12
C THR A 420 5.70 -16.00 -4.88
N ASP A 421 6.31 -16.81 -5.73
CA ASP A 421 5.66 -17.91 -6.45
C ASP A 421 4.46 -17.49 -7.33
N ASN A 422 4.39 -16.23 -7.80
CA ASN A 422 3.27 -15.77 -8.61
C ASN A 422 3.55 -15.92 -10.11
N LEU A 423 2.48 -16.16 -10.88
CA LEU A 423 2.43 -15.90 -12.32
C LEU A 423 1.81 -14.51 -12.53
N ILE A 424 2.58 -13.56 -13.05
CA ILE A 424 2.15 -12.19 -13.34
C ILE A 424 2.32 -11.97 -14.83
N SER A 425 1.22 -11.91 -15.58
CA SER A 425 1.33 -11.88 -17.03
C SER A 425 0.18 -11.21 -17.76
N GLN A 426 0.45 -10.75 -18.98
CA GLN A 426 -0.54 -10.19 -19.90
C GLN A 426 -1.24 -8.92 -19.41
N ASN A 427 -0.75 -8.28 -18.35
CA ASN A 427 -1.32 -7.02 -17.87
C ASN A 427 -1.04 -5.90 -18.89
N GLY A 428 -1.96 -4.94 -18.99
CA GLY A 428 -1.93 -3.89 -20.00
C GLY A 428 -0.76 -2.91 -19.83
N GLN A 429 -0.26 -2.76 -18.59
CA GLN A 429 0.93 -1.98 -18.25
C GLN A 429 2.06 -2.89 -17.75
N ARG A 430 2.54 -2.72 -16.52
CA ARG A 430 3.71 -3.43 -15.98
C ARG A 430 3.31 -4.74 -15.33
N GLY A 431 4.30 -5.61 -15.12
CA GLY A 431 4.10 -6.76 -14.24
C GLY A 431 3.97 -6.31 -12.79
N VAL A 432 4.99 -5.62 -12.30
CA VAL A 432 5.05 -5.06 -10.94
C VAL A 432 5.53 -3.61 -11.01
N ASN A 433 4.81 -2.69 -10.36
CA ASN A 433 5.13 -1.27 -10.29
C ASN A 433 5.29 -0.83 -8.83
N LEU A 434 6.46 -0.30 -8.48
CA LEU A 434 6.79 0.07 -7.11
C LEU A 434 7.24 1.53 -7.07
N LEU A 435 6.36 2.42 -6.64
CA LEU A 435 6.62 3.85 -6.55
C LEU A 435 6.73 4.27 -5.08
N LEU A 436 7.96 4.54 -4.67
CA LEU A 436 8.26 5.03 -3.33
C LEU A 436 8.48 6.53 -3.40
N THR A 437 7.47 7.32 -3.03
CA THR A 437 7.50 8.78 -3.12
C THR A 437 7.52 9.40 -1.71
N GLY A 438 8.45 10.31 -1.44
CA GLY A 438 8.56 10.97 -0.13
C GLY A 438 9.46 10.24 0.86
N ALA A 439 9.39 10.64 2.14
CA ALA A 439 10.19 10.02 3.20
C ALA A 439 9.72 8.61 3.56
N GLY A 440 10.64 7.78 4.08
CA GLY A 440 10.35 6.47 4.66
C GLY A 440 10.66 6.47 6.15
N GLY A 441 9.63 6.36 6.98
CA GLY A 441 9.74 6.48 8.44
C GLY A 441 9.95 7.91 8.94
N ILE A 442 10.23 8.06 10.24
CA ILE A 442 10.46 9.37 10.88
C ILE A 442 11.94 9.73 10.82
N ARG A 443 12.27 10.91 10.29
CA ARG A 443 13.62 11.49 10.39
C ARG A 443 13.57 12.90 10.96
N ASN A 444 14.38 13.11 11.99
CA ASN A 444 14.64 14.45 12.54
C ASN A 444 15.99 14.95 12.03
N ARG A 445 15.98 16.07 11.29
CA ARG A 445 17.16 16.66 10.64
C ARG A 445 18.29 17.08 11.59
N GLU A 446 17.97 17.57 12.79
CA GLU A 446 18.93 18.32 13.64
C GLU A 446 19.48 17.52 14.83
N ASN A 447 18.71 16.58 15.38
CA ASN A 447 19.04 15.98 16.69
C ASN A 447 19.78 14.64 16.64
N GLY A 448 20.24 14.17 15.47
CA GLY A 448 21.06 12.95 15.33
C GLY A 448 20.40 11.64 15.79
N ALA A 449 19.14 11.68 16.21
CA ALA A 449 18.35 10.52 16.61
C ALA A 449 17.57 9.97 15.41
N SER A 450 18.28 9.37 14.44
CA SER A 450 17.64 8.61 13.35
C SER A 450 17.75 7.12 13.64
N VAL A 451 16.63 6.40 13.57
CA VAL A 451 16.62 4.93 13.53
C VAL A 451 16.55 4.52 12.06
N PHE A 452 17.49 3.68 11.61
CA PHE A 452 17.45 3.09 10.28
C PHE A 452 16.36 2.03 10.24
N ASP A 453 15.19 2.36 9.69
CA ASP A 453 14.12 1.39 9.47
C ASP A 453 13.70 1.43 8.00
N PRO A 454 14.29 0.58 7.15
CA PRO A 454 14.10 0.65 5.71
C PRO A 454 12.77 0.03 5.30
N ILE A 455 12.24 0.54 4.19
CA ILE A 455 11.20 -0.12 3.41
C ILE A 455 11.78 -1.44 2.89
N ARG A 456 11.01 -2.54 2.96
CA ARG A 456 11.50 -3.87 2.58
C ARG A 456 10.62 -4.45 1.51
N ILE A 457 11.19 -4.66 0.32
CA ILE A 457 10.52 -5.24 -0.82
C ILE A 457 11.26 -6.50 -1.25
N THR A 458 10.55 -7.62 -1.38
CA THR A 458 11.09 -8.91 -1.82
C THR A 458 10.25 -9.48 -2.95
N LEU A 459 10.89 -9.81 -4.06
CA LEU A 459 10.32 -10.52 -5.20
C LEU A 459 11.13 -11.80 -5.39
N ASP A 460 10.54 -12.95 -5.07
CA ASP A 460 11.22 -14.24 -5.14
C ASP A 460 10.45 -15.27 -5.96
N ASN A 461 11.12 -15.99 -6.85
CA ASN A 461 10.55 -17.11 -7.60
C ASN A 461 9.25 -16.79 -8.37
N ASN A 462 9.10 -15.57 -8.87
CA ASN A 462 7.95 -15.18 -9.70
C ASN A 462 8.22 -15.42 -11.19
N THR A 463 7.15 -15.64 -11.94
CA THR A 463 7.16 -15.61 -13.41
C THR A 463 6.44 -14.35 -13.87
N VAL A 464 7.19 -13.36 -14.35
CA VAL A 464 6.70 -12.06 -14.80
C VAL A 464 6.87 -11.95 -16.31
N VAL A 465 5.78 -12.15 -17.07
CA VAL A 465 5.90 -12.34 -18.52
C VAL A 465 4.82 -11.66 -19.34
N SER A 466 5.19 -11.15 -20.50
CA SER A 466 4.24 -10.64 -21.51
C SER A 466 3.34 -9.51 -21.01
N ASN A 467 3.86 -8.63 -20.15
CA ASN A 467 3.16 -7.40 -19.77
C ASN A 467 3.42 -6.28 -20.81
N GLY A 468 2.57 -5.26 -20.80
CA GLY A 468 2.58 -4.11 -21.71
C GLY A 468 3.92 -3.37 -21.82
N THR A 469 4.47 -2.91 -20.68
CA THR A 469 5.74 -2.15 -20.61
C THR A 469 6.80 -2.98 -19.86
N GLU A 470 7.26 -2.55 -18.68
CA GLU A 470 8.28 -3.21 -17.89
C GLU A 470 7.74 -4.46 -17.19
N GLY A 471 8.60 -5.48 -17.02
CA GLY A 471 8.31 -6.59 -16.12
C GLY A 471 8.21 -6.09 -14.69
N ILE A 472 9.26 -5.43 -14.21
CA ILE A 472 9.33 -4.83 -12.87
C ILE A 472 9.87 -3.40 -13.00
N PHE A 473 9.08 -2.42 -12.56
CA PHE A 473 9.51 -1.04 -12.39
C PHE A 473 9.62 -0.72 -10.90
N TYR A 474 10.76 -0.14 -10.51
CA TYR A 474 11.02 0.30 -9.16
C TYR A 474 11.54 1.72 -9.18
N ARG A 475 10.85 2.62 -8.47
CA ARG A 475 11.24 4.02 -8.32
C ARG A 475 11.35 4.38 -6.84
N ALA A 476 12.51 4.88 -6.46
CA ALA A 476 12.76 5.49 -5.16
C ALA A 476 12.95 6.99 -5.34
N ASP A 477 11.99 7.79 -4.89
CA ASP A 477 11.93 9.24 -5.07
C ASP A 477 11.66 9.90 -3.72
N ALA A 478 12.62 10.67 -3.19
CA ALA A 478 12.35 11.44 -1.98
C ALA A 478 11.34 12.56 -2.24
N ASN A 479 11.16 12.98 -3.50
CA ASN A 479 10.30 14.08 -3.98
C ASN A 479 10.41 15.36 -3.14
N MET A 480 11.58 15.60 -2.57
CA MET A 480 11.83 16.64 -1.59
C MET A 480 13.26 17.12 -1.72
N ASN A 481 13.45 18.43 -1.67
CA ASN A 481 14.76 19.04 -1.52
C ASN A 481 15.09 19.10 -0.01
N GLN A 482 16.10 18.35 0.42
CA GLN A 482 16.50 18.23 1.82
C GLN A 482 17.42 19.39 2.24
N SER A 483 18.04 20.09 1.26
CA SER A 483 18.82 21.34 1.36
C SER A 483 19.26 21.71 2.77
N ARG A 484 20.22 20.93 3.30
CA ARG A 484 20.89 21.26 4.55
C ARG A 484 21.86 22.40 4.29
N PHE A 485 21.87 23.42 5.14
CA PHE A 485 22.80 24.53 5.03
C PHE A 485 23.89 24.46 6.09
N ARG A 486 25.02 25.11 5.80
CA ARG A 486 26.12 25.26 6.75
C ARG A 486 26.51 26.73 6.87
N TYR A 487 26.34 27.28 8.07
CA TYR A 487 26.85 28.60 8.42
C TYR A 487 28.38 28.55 8.62
N LEU A 488 29.13 29.40 7.90
CA LEU A 488 30.61 29.37 7.91
C LEU A 488 31.26 30.41 8.83
N ALA A 489 30.48 31.19 9.59
CA ALA A 489 30.96 32.14 10.59
C ALA A 489 32.08 33.09 10.10
N ASN A 490 31.69 34.21 9.47
CA ASN A 490 32.49 35.43 9.30
C ASN A 490 33.96 35.20 8.89
N PHE A 491 34.19 34.59 7.72
CA PHE A 491 35.52 34.54 7.13
C PHE A 491 35.95 35.96 6.73
N PRO A 492 37.06 36.52 7.27
CA PRO A 492 37.41 37.90 7.00
C PRO A 492 37.95 38.05 5.57
N PHE A 493 37.24 38.80 4.73
CA PHE A 493 37.86 39.37 3.52
C PHE A 493 38.91 40.42 3.91
N PRO A 494 39.99 40.59 3.11
CA PRO A 494 40.88 41.72 3.27
C PRO A 494 40.10 43.04 3.16
N ASN A 495 40.50 44.06 3.91
CA ASN A 495 39.81 45.36 3.92
C ASN A 495 39.70 45.98 2.51
N PRO A 496 38.56 46.61 2.16
CA PRO A 496 38.32 47.22 0.84
C PRO A 496 39.36 48.28 0.43
N PRO A 497 39.50 48.55 -0.88
CA PRO A 497 38.60 48.15 -1.97
C PRO A 497 38.85 46.73 -2.48
N PHE A 498 37.78 45.96 -2.68
CA PHE A 498 37.83 44.61 -3.24
C PHE A 498 37.24 44.54 -4.66
N ASN A 499 37.85 43.72 -5.52
CA ASN A 499 37.35 43.23 -6.78
C ASN A 499 36.87 41.77 -6.60
N PRO A 500 35.56 41.49 -6.65
CA PRO A 500 35.01 40.14 -6.48
C PRO A 500 35.58 39.08 -7.43
N ALA A 501 36.15 39.48 -8.57
CA ALA A 501 36.78 38.56 -9.51
C ALA A 501 38.26 38.21 -9.17
N ASP A 502 38.95 39.07 -8.42
CA ASP A 502 40.41 39.00 -8.18
C ASP A 502 40.80 38.79 -6.70
N ASP A 503 39.93 39.11 -5.74
CA ASP A 503 40.18 38.99 -4.29
C ASP A 503 39.68 37.67 -3.69
N ARG A 504 39.72 36.61 -4.50
CA ARG A 504 39.63 35.23 -4.02
C ARG A 504 40.72 35.01 -2.94
N PRO A 505 40.49 34.22 -1.87
CA PRO A 505 41.57 33.78 -1.00
C PRO A 505 42.62 33.06 -1.88
N GLN A 506 43.75 33.72 -2.17
CA GLN A 506 44.73 33.24 -3.14
C GLN A 506 45.52 32.01 -2.65
N PHE A 507 45.22 31.50 -1.46
CA PHE A 507 45.98 30.44 -0.81
C PHE A 507 45.09 29.24 -0.41
N PRO A 508 45.32 28.03 -0.96
CA PRO A 508 44.54 26.83 -0.66
C PRO A 508 44.74 26.26 0.76
N PHE A 509 45.57 26.89 1.61
CA PHE A 509 45.91 26.39 2.96
C PHE A 509 45.02 26.95 4.09
N PHE A 510 44.10 27.89 3.81
CA PHE A 510 43.21 28.45 4.84
C PHE A 510 41.87 27.72 4.96
N TYR A 511 41.65 26.69 4.15
CA TYR A 511 40.41 25.93 4.12
C TYR A 511 40.74 24.46 4.35
N ASP A 512 40.50 23.99 5.57
CA ASP A 512 40.65 22.59 5.94
C ASP A 512 39.24 22.02 6.16
N PRO A 513 38.77 21.02 5.37
CA PRO A 513 37.52 20.33 5.63
C PRO A 513 37.52 19.58 6.98
N LEU A 514 38.66 19.51 7.66
CA LEU A 514 38.83 19.04 9.04
C LEU A 514 38.65 20.15 10.09
N LEU A 515 38.32 21.39 9.70
CA LEU A 515 38.01 22.46 10.65
C LEU A 515 36.81 22.06 11.54
N PRO A 516 36.83 22.42 12.84
CA PRO A 516 35.85 21.95 13.83
C PRO A 516 34.40 22.18 13.42
N GLU A 517 34.14 23.28 12.73
CA GLU A 517 32.81 23.65 12.32
C GLU A 517 32.27 22.62 11.29
N PHE A 518 33.10 22.02 10.44
CA PHE A 518 32.72 20.94 9.50
C PHE A 518 32.64 19.59 10.22
N THR A 519 33.46 19.38 11.26
CA THR A 519 33.42 18.13 12.05
C THR A 519 32.12 17.95 12.83
N ASN A 520 31.43 19.03 13.23
CA ASN A 520 30.14 18.98 13.92
C ASN A 520 28.98 18.45 13.04
N LEU A 521 29.06 18.54 11.71
CA LEU A 521 28.05 17.93 10.82
C LEU A 521 28.17 16.40 10.75
N ASN A 522 29.33 15.86 11.13
CA ASN A 522 29.67 14.44 11.14
C ASN A 522 29.54 13.80 12.54
N LEU A 523 29.26 14.61 13.57
CA LEU A 523 28.99 14.14 14.93
C LEU A 523 27.67 13.33 14.93
N GLY A 524 27.75 12.06 15.33
CA GLY A 524 26.63 11.11 15.30
C GLY A 524 26.63 10.13 14.12
N SER A 525 27.66 10.17 13.26
CA SER A 525 27.84 9.15 12.21
C SER A 525 28.43 7.84 12.73
N VAL A 526 27.98 6.73 12.14
CA VAL A 526 28.49 5.38 12.43
C VAL A 526 29.84 5.21 11.77
N ASN A 527 30.78 4.56 12.46
CA ASN A 527 32.12 4.24 11.95
C ASN A 527 32.97 5.43 11.47
N GLY A 528 32.60 6.68 11.81
CA GLY A 528 33.33 7.88 11.38
C GLY A 528 33.07 8.28 9.92
N ASN A 529 32.01 7.76 9.29
CA ASN A 529 31.62 8.15 7.93
C ASN A 529 31.03 9.57 7.92
N THR A 530 31.45 10.42 7.00
CA THR A 530 30.98 11.82 6.97
C THR A 530 29.51 11.89 6.52
N ALA A 531 28.71 12.79 7.09
CA ALA A 531 27.34 13.08 6.65
C ALA A 531 27.29 13.87 5.32
N TYR A 532 28.47 14.14 4.75
CA TYR A 532 28.70 14.92 3.55
C TYR A 532 29.90 14.34 2.79
N LEU A 533 29.92 14.45 1.47
CA LEU A 533 31.07 14.15 0.63
C LEU A 533 31.52 15.41 -0.13
N SER A 534 32.83 15.55 -0.31
CA SER A 534 33.36 16.64 -1.12
C SER A 534 32.92 16.45 -2.59
N PRO A 535 32.39 17.49 -3.28
CA PRO A 535 32.37 18.88 -2.85
C PRO A 535 30.95 19.41 -2.59
N TYR A 536 30.38 19.09 -1.43
CA TYR A 536 29.06 19.55 -0.94
C TYR A 536 27.90 18.63 -1.27
N LEU A 537 28.17 17.34 -1.46
CA LEU A 537 27.16 16.29 -1.53
C LEU A 537 26.62 15.97 -0.13
N ASN A 538 25.32 16.04 0.07
CA ASN A 538 24.60 15.57 1.24
C ASN A 538 24.42 14.05 1.15
N LEU A 539 25.01 13.33 2.09
CA LEU A 539 24.93 11.86 2.15
C LEU A 539 23.77 11.38 3.03
N ARG A 540 23.04 12.28 3.70
CA ARG A 540 21.83 11.89 4.42
C ARG A 540 20.72 11.70 3.41
N THR A 541 19.95 10.64 3.61
CA THR A 541 18.72 10.38 2.86
C THR A 541 17.51 10.62 3.77
N VAL A 542 16.31 10.56 3.22
CA VAL A 542 15.04 10.49 3.99
C VAL A 542 14.25 9.24 3.64
N GLN A 543 14.54 8.64 2.48
CA GLN A 543 13.96 7.39 2.03
C GLN A 543 15.06 6.32 1.96
N ASN A 544 14.91 5.22 2.69
CA ASN A 544 15.81 4.06 2.62
C ASN A 544 14.99 2.82 2.30
N SER A 545 15.48 2.00 1.39
CA SER A 545 14.80 0.79 0.98
C SER A 545 15.77 -0.35 0.67
N PHE A 546 15.31 -1.56 0.97
CA PHE A 546 15.93 -2.82 0.58
C PHE A 546 15.04 -3.50 -0.44
N LEU A 547 15.60 -3.75 -1.61
CA LEU A 547 14.96 -4.46 -2.72
C LEU A 547 15.68 -5.79 -2.92
N THR A 548 14.97 -6.91 -2.77
CA THR A 548 15.50 -8.25 -3.07
C THR A 548 14.75 -8.81 -4.27
N VAL A 549 15.45 -9.14 -5.34
CA VAL A 549 14.89 -9.72 -6.58
C VAL A 549 15.64 -11.00 -6.88
N THR A 550 15.06 -12.14 -6.50
CA THR A 550 15.73 -13.44 -6.59
C THR A 550 14.93 -14.50 -7.32
N ASN A 551 15.63 -15.35 -8.07
CA ASN A 551 15.03 -16.55 -8.70
C ASN A 551 13.85 -16.27 -9.64
N ASN A 552 13.67 -15.03 -10.13
CA ASN A 552 12.54 -14.68 -10.97
C ASN A 552 12.82 -15.03 -12.44
N THR A 553 11.76 -15.35 -13.18
CA THR A 553 11.76 -15.39 -14.66
C THR A 553 11.04 -14.15 -15.16
N ILE A 554 11.75 -13.24 -15.83
CA ILE A 554 11.24 -11.93 -16.26
C ILE A 554 11.43 -11.79 -17.78
N GLN A 555 10.38 -12.08 -18.55
CA GLN A 555 10.55 -12.32 -19.99
C GLN A 555 9.44 -11.76 -20.86
N ASN A 556 9.77 -11.44 -22.10
CA ASN A 556 8.82 -11.04 -23.14
C ASN A 556 7.93 -9.84 -22.75
N ASN A 557 8.39 -8.97 -21.87
CA ASN A 557 7.69 -7.72 -21.55
C ASN A 557 7.97 -6.68 -22.65
N GLY A 558 7.03 -5.77 -22.85
CA GLY A 558 6.93 -4.96 -24.06
C GLY A 558 6.04 -5.66 -25.07
N THR A 559 4.78 -5.24 -25.17
CA THR A 559 3.83 -5.78 -26.15
C THR A 559 3.13 -4.66 -26.92
N ASN A 560 2.42 -4.98 -28.00
CA ASN A 560 1.59 -4.02 -28.75
C ASN A 560 2.31 -2.75 -29.25
N LEU A 561 3.58 -2.88 -29.68
CA LEU A 561 4.44 -1.79 -30.17
C LEU A 561 4.92 -0.82 -29.07
N VAL A 562 4.64 -1.11 -27.81
CA VAL A 562 5.22 -0.43 -26.66
C VAL A 562 6.53 -1.13 -26.30
N THR A 563 7.58 -0.36 -26.07
CA THR A 563 8.84 -0.91 -25.63
C THR A 563 8.76 -1.31 -24.15
N GLY A 564 9.47 -2.37 -23.77
CA GLY A 564 9.34 -2.94 -22.45
C GLY A 564 10.63 -3.58 -21.98
N GLU A 565 10.99 -3.24 -20.75
CA GLU A 565 12.22 -3.67 -20.09
C GLU A 565 11.94 -4.85 -19.15
N GLY A 566 13.00 -5.57 -18.74
CA GLY A 566 12.88 -6.62 -17.74
C GLY A 566 12.70 -6.03 -16.34
N LEU A 567 13.80 -5.54 -15.75
CA LEU A 567 13.83 -4.85 -14.47
C LEU A 567 14.43 -3.45 -14.64
N PHE A 568 13.68 -2.42 -14.24
CA PHE A 568 14.14 -1.04 -14.20
C PHE A 568 14.11 -0.48 -12.77
N ILE A 569 15.27 -0.04 -12.30
CA ILE A 569 15.45 0.62 -10.99
C ILE A 569 15.83 2.09 -11.22
N ASN A 570 14.98 3.00 -10.80
CA ASN A 570 15.18 4.45 -10.92
C ASN A 570 15.33 5.09 -9.52
N VAL A 571 16.46 5.78 -9.28
CA VAL A 571 16.81 6.30 -7.94
C VAL A 571 16.97 7.82 -7.95
N GLY A 572 16.12 8.50 -7.20
CA GLY A 572 16.13 9.94 -7.03
C GLY A 572 17.08 10.41 -5.94
N THR A 573 17.46 11.68 -5.98
CA THR A 573 18.20 12.31 -4.89
C THR A 573 17.42 12.25 -3.57
N GLY A 574 18.14 12.10 -2.46
CA GLY A 574 17.56 11.96 -1.14
C GLY A 574 17.07 10.55 -0.79
N ALA A 575 17.17 9.60 -1.73
CA ALA A 575 16.86 8.19 -1.53
C ALA A 575 18.12 7.31 -1.51
N TYR A 576 18.04 6.21 -0.75
CA TYR A 576 19.00 5.12 -0.77
C TYR A 576 18.31 3.80 -1.02
N VAL A 577 18.84 3.08 -2.01
CA VAL A 577 18.36 1.74 -2.37
C VAL A 577 19.52 0.76 -2.25
N ALA A 578 19.33 -0.30 -1.46
CA ALA A 578 20.15 -1.49 -1.56
C ALA A 578 19.39 -2.56 -2.36
N ALA A 579 19.87 -2.89 -3.55
CA ALA A 579 19.27 -3.91 -4.39
C ALA A 579 20.10 -5.19 -4.42
N ASP A 580 19.47 -6.29 -4.08
CA ASP A 580 20.01 -7.62 -4.18
C ASP A 580 19.35 -8.37 -5.34
N VAL A 581 20.00 -8.39 -6.51
CA VAL A 581 19.47 -8.95 -7.75
C VAL A 581 20.24 -10.22 -8.09
N GLN A 582 19.65 -11.38 -7.80
CA GLN A 582 20.33 -12.67 -7.98
C GLN A 582 19.52 -13.77 -8.64
N ASN A 583 20.19 -14.66 -9.38
CA ASN A 583 19.60 -15.88 -9.93
C ASN A 583 18.37 -15.63 -10.84
N ASN A 584 18.26 -14.45 -11.46
CA ASN A 584 17.11 -14.14 -12.31
C ASN A 584 17.38 -14.56 -13.76
N ALA A 585 16.34 -15.07 -14.42
CA ALA A 585 16.33 -15.40 -15.84
C ALA A 585 15.54 -14.33 -16.60
N PHE A 586 16.27 -13.44 -17.24
CA PHE A 586 15.72 -12.45 -18.16
C PHE A 586 15.72 -12.95 -19.61
N GLY A 587 14.94 -12.30 -20.47
CA GLY A 587 15.08 -12.47 -21.91
C GLY A 587 13.79 -12.28 -22.71
N GLY A 588 13.95 -12.02 -24.01
CA GLY A 588 12.83 -11.78 -24.92
C GLY A 588 12.09 -10.47 -24.69
N ASN A 589 12.51 -9.65 -23.73
CA ASN A 589 12.02 -8.29 -23.55
C ASN A 589 12.38 -7.44 -24.79
N LEU A 590 11.54 -6.46 -25.14
CA LEU A 590 11.75 -5.66 -26.36
C LEU A 590 12.92 -4.66 -26.23
N GLU A 591 13.27 -4.28 -25.01
CA GLU A 591 14.38 -3.38 -24.66
C GLU A 591 15.39 -4.09 -23.73
N GLU A 592 15.98 -3.36 -22.80
CA GLU A 592 16.90 -3.86 -21.79
C GLU A 592 16.24 -4.87 -20.84
N ASP A 593 16.93 -5.97 -20.56
CA ASP A 593 16.54 -6.89 -19.49
C ASP A 593 16.80 -6.30 -18.09
N PHE A 594 17.83 -5.46 -17.98
CA PHE A 594 18.18 -4.78 -16.75
C PHE A 594 18.65 -3.36 -17.04
N ARG A 595 17.96 -2.39 -16.45
CA ARG A 595 18.25 -0.96 -16.53
C ARG A 595 18.29 -0.33 -15.15
N THR A 596 19.16 0.66 -15.01
CA THR A 596 19.14 1.56 -13.86
C THR A 596 19.28 2.99 -14.33
N ALA A 597 18.77 3.94 -13.54
CA ALA A 597 18.97 5.35 -13.76
C ALA A 597 18.99 6.11 -12.42
N SER A 598 19.52 7.32 -12.45
CA SER A 598 19.33 8.31 -11.38
C SER A 598 18.65 9.57 -11.90
N PHE A 599 18.04 10.34 -11.00
CA PHE A 599 17.44 11.64 -11.33
C PHE A 599 17.46 12.60 -10.15
N LEU A 600 17.26 13.90 -10.42
CA LEU A 600 17.07 14.90 -9.38
C LEU A 600 15.62 14.88 -8.88
N SER A 601 15.42 14.49 -7.62
CA SER A 601 14.14 14.60 -6.93
C SER A 601 13.82 16.07 -6.66
N ALA A 602 12.58 16.52 -6.93
CA ALA A 602 12.12 17.90 -6.73
C ALA A 602 12.92 19.02 -7.45
N GLY A 603 13.82 18.67 -8.36
CA GLY A 603 14.61 19.62 -9.16
C GLY A 603 15.91 20.11 -8.49
N GLU A 604 16.37 21.28 -8.92
CA GLU A 604 17.64 21.87 -8.47
C GLU A 604 17.56 22.41 -7.03
N THR A 605 18.67 22.36 -6.28
CA THR A 605 18.73 22.90 -4.92
C THR A 605 18.64 24.44 -4.89
N PHE A 606 18.42 25.01 -3.70
CA PHE A 606 18.53 26.46 -3.51
C PHE A 606 19.95 26.94 -3.82
N THR A 607 20.06 28.14 -4.40
CA THR A 607 21.36 28.81 -4.58
C THR A 607 21.91 29.22 -3.21
N SER A 608 23.16 28.90 -2.92
CA SER A 608 23.85 29.37 -1.71
C SER A 608 23.79 30.90 -1.60
N VAL A 609 23.59 31.43 -0.39
CA VAL A 609 23.28 32.85 -0.14
C VAL A 609 24.46 33.58 0.52
N ASP A 610 24.66 34.83 0.10
CA ASP A 610 25.63 35.81 0.60
C ASP A 610 24.88 37.16 0.76
N ASP A 611 24.23 37.42 1.91
CA ASP A 611 23.30 38.55 2.07
C ASP A 611 23.49 39.38 3.35
N ALA A 612 24.48 39.07 4.18
CA ALA A 612 24.88 39.90 5.32
C ALA A 612 25.88 40.97 4.88
N GLY A 613 25.37 42.18 4.61
CA GLY A 613 26.08 43.43 4.82
C GLY A 613 27.58 43.44 4.46
N ASN A 614 27.88 43.50 3.17
CA ASN A 614 29.14 43.96 2.58
C ASN A 614 30.47 43.25 2.92
N LEU A 615 30.59 42.27 3.83
CA LEU A 615 31.89 41.61 4.12
C LEU A 615 31.84 40.19 4.75
N THR A 616 30.71 39.46 4.80
CA THR A 616 30.64 38.14 5.48
C THR A 616 29.86 37.07 4.71
N PHE A 617 30.39 35.84 4.74
CA PHE A 617 29.84 34.64 4.08
C PHE A 617 28.77 33.93 4.94
N ASP A 618 27.56 33.71 4.41
CA ASP A 618 26.42 33.28 5.24
C ASP A 618 26.05 31.78 5.18
N ALA A 619 25.79 31.17 4.02
CA ALA A 619 25.35 29.77 3.98
C ALA A 619 25.66 29.02 2.67
N ILE A 620 26.17 27.77 2.75
CA ILE A 620 26.25 26.82 1.63
C ILE A 620 25.13 25.78 1.76
N TYR A 621 24.34 25.58 0.70
CA TYR A 621 23.41 24.45 0.60
C TYR A 621 24.12 23.20 0.09
N LEU A 622 23.91 22.07 0.76
CA LEU A 622 24.40 20.78 0.29
C LEU A 622 23.50 20.23 -0.83
N ASP A 623 24.10 19.61 -1.84
CA ASP A 623 23.44 18.94 -2.97
C ASP A 623 23.02 17.53 -2.54
N ASP A 624 21.73 17.20 -2.62
CA ASP A 624 21.23 15.88 -2.22
C ASP A 624 21.69 14.79 -3.18
N THR A 625 21.98 13.59 -2.66
CA THR A 625 22.53 12.49 -3.47
C THR A 625 21.52 11.39 -3.74
N ALA A 626 21.59 10.81 -4.93
CA ALA A 626 20.89 9.57 -5.29
C ALA A 626 21.84 8.39 -5.00
N GLN A 627 21.50 7.51 -4.06
CA GLN A 627 22.43 6.51 -3.54
C GLN A 627 21.97 5.09 -3.86
N PHE A 628 22.82 4.29 -4.52
CA PHE A 628 22.49 2.93 -4.95
C PHE A 628 23.61 1.93 -4.66
N ASP A 629 23.30 0.89 -3.87
CA ASP A 629 24.19 -0.24 -3.58
C ASP A 629 23.62 -1.52 -4.22
N LEU A 630 24.31 -2.06 -5.23
CA LEU A 630 23.84 -3.20 -5.99
C LEU A 630 24.70 -4.43 -5.75
N ARG A 631 24.07 -5.56 -5.42
CA ARG A 631 24.63 -6.90 -5.63
C ARG A 631 23.96 -7.53 -6.86
N PHE A 632 24.78 -7.88 -7.86
CA PHE A 632 24.29 -8.41 -9.14
C PHE A 632 25.00 -9.72 -9.49
N GLN A 633 24.36 -10.85 -9.21
CA GLN A 633 25.00 -12.18 -9.29
C GLN A 633 24.07 -13.26 -9.85
N THR A 634 24.64 -14.17 -10.63
CA THR A 634 23.98 -15.33 -11.25
C THR A 634 22.78 -14.97 -12.14
N ASN A 635 22.76 -13.77 -12.75
CA ASN A 635 21.69 -13.37 -13.66
C ASN A 635 22.01 -13.77 -15.10
N ALA A 636 20.99 -14.13 -15.87
CA ALA A 636 21.10 -14.45 -17.28
C ALA A 636 20.11 -13.65 -18.12
N GLY A 637 20.47 -13.29 -19.35
CA GLY A 637 19.60 -12.54 -20.26
C GLY A 637 20.20 -12.26 -21.63
N ASN A 638 19.68 -11.22 -22.28
CA ASN A 638 20.07 -10.74 -23.60
C ASN A 638 20.80 -9.39 -23.55
N GLN A 639 20.26 -8.36 -22.89
CA GLN A 639 20.79 -6.99 -22.93
C GLN A 639 20.70 -6.26 -21.59
N ILE A 640 21.73 -5.50 -21.21
CA ILE A 640 21.71 -4.63 -20.03
C ILE A 640 22.16 -3.21 -20.38
N LEU A 641 21.63 -2.24 -19.64
CA LEU A 641 22.08 -0.85 -19.65
C LEU A 641 22.11 -0.31 -18.21
N PRO A 642 23.04 -0.79 -17.38
CA PRO A 642 23.26 -0.19 -16.08
C PRO A 642 23.79 1.24 -16.28
N SER A 643 23.12 2.21 -15.71
CA SER A 643 23.55 3.60 -15.73
C SER A 643 23.26 4.28 -14.39
N SER A 644 24.26 4.96 -13.85
CA SER A 644 24.10 5.96 -12.79
C SER A 644 23.74 7.33 -13.39
N ARG A 645 24.01 7.52 -14.68
CA ARG A 645 23.59 8.67 -15.47
C ARG A 645 22.18 8.38 -16.00
N GLY A 646 21.33 9.39 -16.13
CA GLY A 646 19.89 9.16 -16.26
C GLY A 646 19.45 8.58 -17.60
N ASP A 647 18.14 8.59 -17.82
CA ASP A 647 17.49 7.97 -18.97
C ASP A 647 17.40 8.89 -20.20
N ASP A 648 16.66 8.48 -21.23
CA ASP A 648 16.46 9.31 -22.43
C ASP A 648 15.74 10.64 -22.12
N VAL A 649 15.04 10.72 -20.98
CA VAL A 649 14.34 11.92 -20.50
C VAL A 649 15.26 12.79 -19.62
N THR A 650 16.16 12.16 -18.87
CA THR A 650 17.12 12.77 -17.94
C THR A 650 18.56 12.37 -18.30
N PRO A 651 19.09 12.69 -19.50
CA PRO A 651 20.34 12.11 -20.01
C PRO A 651 21.60 12.41 -19.19
N LEU A 652 21.52 13.33 -18.23
CA LEU A 652 22.59 13.66 -17.29
C LEU A 652 22.45 12.99 -15.91
N GLY A 653 21.32 12.34 -15.63
CA GLY A 653 21.01 11.75 -14.33
C GLY A 653 20.75 12.77 -13.23
N ALA A 654 21.04 12.38 -11.99
CA ALA A 654 21.06 13.26 -10.82
C ALA A 654 22.23 14.25 -10.91
N THR A 655 22.09 15.28 -11.76
CA THR A 655 23.13 16.30 -11.97
C THR A 655 22.56 17.69 -11.73
N TYR A 656 23.12 18.42 -10.75
CA TYR A 656 22.81 19.83 -10.55
C TYR A 656 23.52 20.69 -11.59
N THR A 657 22.72 21.29 -12.47
CA THR A 657 23.18 22.10 -13.61
C THR A 657 23.26 23.58 -13.28
N THR A 658 22.62 24.03 -12.19
CA THR A 658 22.60 25.44 -11.79
C THR A 658 23.98 25.88 -11.31
N LEU A 659 24.49 26.98 -11.86
CA LEU A 659 25.69 27.64 -11.37
C LEU A 659 25.45 28.10 -9.92
N ASP A 660 26.24 27.57 -8.98
CA ASP A 660 26.34 28.10 -7.63
C ASP A 660 27.67 28.86 -7.52
N PRO A 661 27.66 30.19 -7.60
CA PRO A 661 28.88 31.00 -7.59
C PRO A 661 29.71 30.79 -6.31
N LEU A 662 29.07 30.49 -5.19
CA LEU A 662 29.77 30.23 -3.93
C LEU A 662 30.48 28.88 -4.01
N LYS A 663 29.82 27.80 -4.46
CA LYS A 663 30.49 26.51 -4.70
C LYS A 663 31.61 26.62 -5.74
N ALA A 664 31.44 27.45 -6.77
CA ALA A 664 32.46 27.73 -7.78
C ALA A 664 33.71 28.43 -7.21
N ILE A 665 33.57 29.25 -6.17
CA ILE A 665 34.72 29.85 -5.46
C ILE A 665 35.57 28.77 -4.79
N PHE A 666 34.96 27.70 -4.27
CA PHE A 666 35.67 26.59 -3.60
C PHE A 666 36.25 25.54 -4.55
N LEU A 667 35.67 25.38 -5.75
CA LEU A 667 35.92 24.25 -6.64
C LEU A 667 36.44 24.67 -8.03
N GLY A 668 36.59 25.98 -8.27
CA GLY A 668 36.89 26.54 -9.58
C GLY A 668 35.73 26.36 -10.57
N ASN A 669 36.02 26.51 -11.88
CA ASN A 669 35.03 26.30 -12.95
C ASN A 669 34.40 24.88 -12.94
N LEU A 670 35.00 23.91 -12.25
CA LEU A 670 34.46 22.56 -12.09
C LEU A 670 33.32 22.48 -11.04
N GLY A 671 33.23 23.41 -10.08
CA GLY A 671 32.07 23.52 -9.18
C GLY A 671 30.95 24.43 -9.68
N ALA A 672 31.13 24.97 -10.89
CA ALA A 672 30.30 26.00 -11.48
C ALA A 672 29.31 25.46 -12.53
N SER A 673 29.50 24.22 -13.00
CA SER A 673 28.65 23.61 -14.02
C SER A 673 28.63 22.08 -13.88
N ASN A 674 27.43 21.47 -13.90
CA ASN A 674 27.15 20.04 -13.80
C ASN A 674 27.82 19.32 -12.61
N ARG A 675 27.21 19.46 -11.43
CA ARG A 675 27.62 18.71 -10.22
C ARG A 675 26.85 17.39 -10.17
N GLU A 676 27.52 16.30 -10.53
CA GLU A 676 27.00 14.93 -10.40
C GLU A 676 26.70 14.63 -8.92
N ALA A 677 25.52 14.08 -8.65
CA ALA A 677 25.03 13.74 -7.32
C ALA A 677 24.55 12.28 -7.23
N ASP A 678 24.83 11.47 -8.25
CA ASP A 678 24.66 10.03 -8.22
C ASP A 678 25.86 9.36 -7.52
N LEU A 679 25.55 8.50 -6.55
CA LEU A 679 26.51 7.65 -5.86
C LEU A 679 26.05 6.21 -6.05
N PHE A 680 26.53 5.58 -7.12
CA PHE A 680 26.14 4.23 -7.49
C PHE A 680 27.36 3.30 -7.36
N GLN A 681 27.19 2.17 -6.69
CA GLN A 681 28.22 1.14 -6.61
C GLN A 681 27.65 -0.25 -6.89
N VAL A 682 28.53 -1.13 -7.34
CA VAL A 682 28.21 -2.55 -7.56
C VAL A 682 29.24 -3.43 -6.85
N ASP A 683 28.72 -4.44 -6.14
CA ASP A 683 29.51 -5.44 -5.44
C ASP A 683 30.29 -6.35 -6.41
N ASN A 684 31.46 -6.82 -5.96
CA ASN A 684 32.25 -7.83 -6.66
C ASN A 684 32.55 -7.52 -8.15
N GLY A 685 32.89 -6.27 -8.46
CA GLY A 685 33.11 -5.73 -9.81
C GLY A 685 33.97 -6.59 -10.75
N PRO A 686 35.15 -7.10 -10.33
CA PRO A 686 35.99 -7.95 -11.18
C PRO A 686 35.35 -9.27 -11.61
N MET A 687 34.31 -9.71 -10.90
CA MET A 687 33.59 -10.96 -11.13
C MET A 687 32.16 -10.70 -11.60
N LEU A 688 31.88 -9.58 -12.27
CA LEU A 688 30.55 -9.31 -12.83
C LEU A 688 30.24 -10.12 -14.08
N ASN A 689 31.27 -10.54 -14.82
CA ASN A 689 31.14 -11.39 -16.00
C ASN A 689 30.96 -12.89 -15.63
N ASP A 690 30.81 -13.75 -16.63
CA ASP A 690 30.79 -15.22 -16.51
C ASP A 690 31.93 -15.74 -15.60
N PRO A 691 31.68 -16.66 -14.63
CA PRO A 691 30.47 -17.45 -14.40
C PRO A 691 29.33 -16.74 -13.68
N ASN A 692 29.54 -15.51 -13.21
CA ASN A 692 28.57 -14.88 -12.33
C ASN A 692 27.43 -14.23 -13.08
N ASN A 693 27.57 -13.67 -14.28
CA ASN A 693 26.40 -13.23 -15.05
C ASN A 693 26.60 -13.56 -16.53
N SER A 694 25.52 -13.91 -17.23
CA SER A 694 25.56 -14.34 -18.63
C SER A 694 24.50 -13.64 -19.45
N PHE A 695 24.88 -12.55 -20.10
CA PHE A 695 24.02 -11.85 -21.07
C PHE A 695 24.54 -12.08 -22.48
N ILE A 696 23.68 -12.58 -23.37
CA ILE A 696 24.05 -12.98 -24.72
C ILE A 696 23.11 -12.30 -25.73
N THR A 697 23.67 -11.41 -26.54
CA THR A 697 22.96 -10.73 -27.63
C THR A 697 23.46 -11.25 -28.96
N PHE A 698 22.56 -11.82 -29.79
CA PHE A 698 22.90 -12.38 -31.10
C PHE A 698 24.10 -13.36 -31.07
N GLY A 699 24.22 -14.15 -29.99
CA GLY A 699 25.30 -15.13 -29.81
C GLY A 699 26.63 -14.54 -29.32
N VAL A 700 26.68 -13.25 -28.98
CA VAL A 700 27.85 -12.57 -28.41
C VAL A 700 27.61 -12.31 -26.92
N THR A 701 28.51 -12.81 -26.08
CA THR A 701 28.50 -12.51 -24.63
C THR A 701 28.81 -11.04 -24.39
N GLN A 702 27.96 -10.35 -23.65
CA GLN A 702 28.19 -8.97 -23.24
C GLN A 702 29.26 -8.86 -22.16
N ASN A 703 30.03 -7.76 -22.17
CA ASN A 703 30.95 -7.43 -21.10
C ASN A 703 30.24 -6.59 -20.03
N ILE A 704 29.67 -7.27 -19.04
CA ILE A 704 28.88 -6.71 -17.93
C ILE A 704 29.73 -5.73 -17.12
N GLN A 705 30.97 -6.09 -16.81
CA GLN A 705 31.87 -5.21 -16.07
C GLN A 705 32.10 -3.89 -16.82
N SER A 706 32.27 -3.94 -18.15
CA SER A 706 32.41 -2.74 -18.96
C SER A 706 31.12 -1.92 -19.01
N ALA A 707 29.94 -2.57 -19.02
CA ALA A 707 28.66 -1.88 -19.00
C ALA A 707 28.52 -1.04 -17.72
N PHE A 708 28.76 -1.61 -16.54
CA PHE A 708 28.73 -0.89 -15.27
C PHE A 708 29.79 0.23 -15.21
N SER A 709 31.03 -0.04 -15.66
CA SER A 709 32.09 0.98 -15.64
C SER A 709 31.78 2.15 -16.57
N ASN A 710 31.18 1.90 -17.74
CA ASN A 710 30.75 2.96 -18.66
C ASN A 710 29.52 3.70 -18.15
N GLY A 711 28.66 2.99 -17.42
CA GLY A 711 27.47 3.52 -16.76
C GLY A 711 27.74 4.37 -15.52
N GLY A 712 29.00 4.63 -15.15
CA GLY A 712 29.34 5.52 -14.04
C GLY A 712 29.37 4.86 -12.64
N TYR A 713 29.25 3.53 -12.56
CA TYR A 713 29.30 2.84 -11.28
C TYR A 713 30.72 2.78 -10.68
N ASN A 714 30.79 2.85 -9.36
CA ASN A 714 31.96 2.41 -8.61
C ASN A 714 31.99 0.88 -8.49
N LEU A 715 32.97 0.23 -9.11
CA LEU A 715 33.14 -1.22 -9.10
C LEU A 715 33.97 -1.65 -7.89
N ARG A 716 33.33 -2.28 -6.90
CA ARG A 716 34.04 -2.76 -5.70
C ARG A 716 34.94 -3.94 -6.03
N ALA A 717 36.18 -3.92 -5.53
CA ALA A 717 37.19 -4.91 -5.89
C ALA A 717 36.96 -6.31 -5.29
N ALA A 718 36.18 -6.43 -4.22
CA ALA A 718 35.90 -7.68 -3.53
C ALA A 718 34.41 -7.79 -3.21
N ALA A 719 33.90 -9.02 -3.19
CA ALA A 719 32.56 -9.32 -2.73
C ALA A 719 32.41 -9.00 -1.24
N ASP A 720 31.29 -8.38 -0.88
CA ASP A 720 30.94 -8.14 0.51
C ASP A 720 30.35 -9.41 1.16
N PRO A 721 30.95 -9.95 2.24
CA PRO A 721 30.33 -11.04 2.97
C PRO A 721 29.03 -10.62 3.69
N LEU A 722 28.78 -9.32 3.89
CA LEU A 722 27.60 -8.76 4.52
C LEU A 722 27.00 -7.67 3.62
N PHE A 723 25.97 -8.02 2.85
CA PHE A 723 25.22 -7.05 2.02
C PHE A 723 23.95 -6.58 2.76
N PRO A 724 23.58 -5.29 2.70
CA PRO A 724 24.25 -4.18 2.00
C PRO A 724 25.60 -3.79 2.61
N ASN A 725 26.43 -3.09 1.83
CA ASN A 725 27.75 -2.64 2.26
C ASN A 725 27.63 -1.63 3.41
N ILE A 726 28.01 -2.05 4.62
CA ILE A 726 28.01 -1.20 5.81
C ILE A 726 28.94 0.02 5.72
N GLY A 727 29.89 0.00 4.77
CA GLY A 727 30.82 1.10 4.51
C GLY A 727 30.32 2.09 3.46
N PHE A 728 29.18 1.84 2.82
CA PHE A 728 28.61 2.72 1.80
C PHE A 728 27.55 3.65 2.39
N PRO A 729 27.57 4.94 2.07
CA PRO A 729 26.51 5.85 2.47
C PRO A 729 25.15 5.46 1.85
N PRO A 730 24.04 5.72 2.56
CA PRO A 730 23.92 6.21 3.91
C PRO A 730 23.87 5.02 4.85
N PHE A 731 24.78 4.94 5.81
CA PHE A 731 24.50 4.13 6.98
C PHE A 731 24.53 5.02 8.23
N LEU A 732 23.34 5.25 8.79
CA LEU A 732 23.07 5.84 10.11
C LEU A 732 21.88 5.08 10.72
N PRO A 733 21.93 4.52 11.96
CA PRO A 733 22.98 4.44 12.98
C PRO A 733 23.69 3.08 13.09
#